data_AF-A0A3M1S5R2-F1
#
_entry.id   AF-A0A3M1S5R2-F1
#
_cell.length_a   1.000
_cell.length_b   1.000
_cell.length_c   1.000
_cell.angle_alpha   90.00
_cell.angle_beta   90.00
_cell.angle_gamma   90.00
#
_symmetry.space_group_name_H-M   'P 1'
#
loop_
_entity.id
_entity.type
_entity.pdbx_description
1 polymer ?
#
loop_
_entity_poly.entity_id
_entity_poly.type
_entity_poly.pdbx_seq_one_letter_code
_entity_poly.pdbx_strand_id
1 'polypeptide(L)'
;MNAFRHGGQIDDAARAAGCSPEELVDFSAAINPLGPPLCAFHAAARALDRVEHYPDPYCRSLTSAIARFHGIDDDRVVCGNGSSEILYALPKVLSPRRVVVVTPCYVDYLDAATRHDIEIADVACREEKDFAVDWDAFESVLQRDDLVIVGFPNNPTGKAFSKETFTAIVERHPEVDFVVDEAFADFLTPERSFVENDYENLLVLRSLTKFYAVPGLRLGYAVGRRDVVSRLRDCLPPWSVNSVSQAVGAAILDDDAYRRTTRETLVRLRSQLIADLENLPGLHVVPSEANYLLVRTTDRRWPASRLYEALLSRRLVIRCCDNIPGLDDTYFRVAVRSETENQRLVESLRSCLGTSREAVAAAVVRRRKPAVMLQGTASNVGKSVLAAAFCRILLQEGYRVAPFKAQNMSLNSFVTREGGEMGRAQVLQAAACRIEPDVRMNPVLLKPNSQTGAQVIVLGKPVGNMGVVDYLQFKQKIAETVRRAYDELADEYDVMVVEGAGSPAEVNLQRHDIVNMATARHADAAVYLVGDIDCGGVFAAFVGTYELLPPADRRRVAGFIINRFRGKPELLDEALAFVERRTGRSVLGVVPYLSNLGLPEEDSVSLKSHREASSSQQDDKVSVDVALVDLPHIANFTDVDPLRIEPDVRLRVVDRGESFGTPHVVILPGSKNVEADLRWLRESGLAERIVEAYRHGETFVVAVCGGLQMLGCRIRDGVGVESHNAEAAGLGLLPLNTEYAAEKELVAAQARHVDSGIVIRGYEIHHGRTSAEGLRPAIVRSDGTPIGYESGDGRILATYLHGLFDTDAFRHWYLDRVRAAWGLGDLNRPRAVYDIEPALDRLADIVRNSLDMEQVFRRMGLR
;
A
#
# COMPACT_ATOMS: atom_id res chain seq x y z
N MET A 1 -1.95 34.80 -31.76
CA MET A 1 -2.06 33.34 -31.57
C MET A 1 -3.51 33.05 -31.24
N ASN A 2 -4.20 32.22 -32.04
CA ASN A 2 -5.58 31.84 -31.73
C ASN A 2 -5.57 31.00 -30.44
N ALA A 3 -6.17 31.50 -29.36
CA ALA A 3 -6.32 30.76 -28.12
C ALA A 3 -7.15 29.50 -28.37
N PHE A 4 -6.61 28.33 -28.04
CA PHE A 4 -7.31 27.05 -28.18
C PHE A 4 -8.54 27.04 -27.25
N ARG A 5 -9.70 26.61 -27.76
CA ARG A 5 -11.04 26.92 -27.20
C ARG A 5 -11.51 25.98 -26.08
N HIS A 6 -10.72 24.99 -25.66
CA HIS A 6 -11.11 23.97 -24.68
C HIS A 6 -10.22 23.96 -23.43
N GLY A 7 -10.75 23.43 -22.31
CA GLY A 7 -9.95 23.09 -21.13
C GLY A 7 -9.07 21.85 -21.33
N GLY A 8 -8.16 21.57 -20.40
CA GLY A 8 -7.22 20.45 -20.47
C GLY A 8 -5.88 20.78 -21.14
N GLN A 9 -5.56 22.06 -21.35
CA GLN A 9 -4.27 22.51 -21.88
C GLN A 9 -3.21 22.54 -20.77
N ILE A 10 -2.92 21.38 -20.18
CA ILE A 10 -2.04 21.27 -19.01
C ILE A 10 -0.60 21.71 -19.34
N ASP A 11 -0.13 21.47 -20.56
CA ASP A 11 1.21 21.87 -20.99
C ASP A 11 1.35 23.39 -21.12
N ASP A 12 0.31 24.08 -21.63
CA ASP A 12 0.29 25.54 -21.71
C ASP A 12 0.20 26.16 -20.31
N ALA A 13 -0.65 25.59 -19.45
CA ALA A 13 -0.74 26.01 -18.05
C ALA A 13 0.59 25.80 -17.32
N ALA A 14 1.28 24.68 -17.55
CA ALA A 14 2.57 24.36 -16.94
C ALA A 14 3.67 25.33 -17.41
N ARG A 15 3.70 25.63 -18.72
CA ARG A 15 4.58 26.67 -19.28
C ARG A 15 4.32 28.03 -18.65
N ALA A 16 3.06 28.44 -18.56
CA ALA A 16 2.67 29.72 -17.96
C ALA A 16 3.03 29.80 -16.46
N ALA A 17 2.96 28.68 -15.75
CA ALA A 17 3.29 28.60 -14.32
C ALA A 17 4.79 28.35 -14.04
N GLY A 18 5.60 28.04 -15.06
CA GLY A 18 7.01 27.70 -14.90
C GLY A 18 7.24 26.40 -14.12
N CYS A 19 6.43 25.36 -14.36
CA CYS A 19 6.53 24.05 -13.72
C CYS A 19 6.36 22.92 -14.72
N SER A 20 6.52 21.67 -14.28
CA SER A 20 6.17 20.51 -15.12
C SER A 20 4.64 20.25 -15.08
N PRO A 21 4.05 19.61 -16.12
CA PRO A 21 2.64 19.27 -16.13
C PRO A 21 2.19 18.40 -14.94
N GLU A 22 3.07 17.54 -14.43
CA GLU A 22 2.79 16.63 -13.31
C GLU A 22 2.64 17.35 -11.97
N GLU A 23 3.12 18.59 -11.86
CA GLU A 23 2.97 19.42 -10.67
C GLU A 23 1.58 20.08 -10.58
N LEU A 24 0.82 20.11 -11.69
CA LEU A 24 -0.48 20.74 -11.77
C LEU A 24 -1.62 19.79 -11.40
N VAL A 25 -2.65 20.33 -10.75
CA VAL A 25 -3.95 19.67 -10.59
C VAL A 25 -4.95 20.31 -11.54
N ASP A 26 -5.40 19.55 -12.53
CA ASP A 26 -6.26 20.04 -13.60
C ASP A 26 -7.75 19.87 -13.28
N PHE A 27 -8.41 20.95 -12.86
CA PHE A 27 -9.87 21.04 -12.72
C PHE A 27 -10.56 21.48 -14.03
N SER A 28 -9.81 21.86 -15.06
CA SER A 28 -10.37 22.38 -16.30
C SER A 28 -10.93 21.28 -17.22
N ALA A 29 -10.42 20.05 -17.11
CA ALA A 29 -10.92 18.87 -17.81
C ALA A 29 -11.75 17.95 -16.89
N ALA A 30 -13.01 17.69 -17.27
CA ALA A 30 -13.93 16.85 -16.52
C ALA A 30 -13.68 15.35 -16.75
N ILE A 31 -12.62 14.81 -16.15
CA ILE A 31 -12.25 13.38 -16.22
C ILE A 31 -12.58 12.70 -14.88
N ASN A 32 -12.97 11.41 -14.91
CA ASN A 32 -13.24 10.65 -13.69
C ASN A 32 -12.01 10.64 -12.74
N PRO A 33 -12.16 11.07 -11.47
CA PRO A 33 -11.04 11.15 -10.52
C PRO A 33 -10.43 9.80 -10.12
N LEU A 34 -11.13 8.68 -10.35
CA LEU A 34 -10.60 7.35 -10.03
C LEU A 34 -9.48 6.90 -10.97
N GLY A 35 -9.29 7.60 -12.10
CA GLY A 35 -8.36 7.18 -13.15
C GLY A 35 -8.88 5.99 -13.96
N PRO A 36 -8.13 5.50 -14.97
CA PRO A 36 -8.59 4.41 -15.82
C PRO A 36 -8.77 3.10 -15.03
N PRO A 37 -9.76 2.27 -15.37
CA PRO A 37 -9.90 0.95 -14.77
C PRO A 37 -8.69 0.06 -15.12
N LEU A 38 -8.32 -0.88 -14.22
CA LEU A 38 -7.17 -1.77 -14.43
C LEU A 38 -7.28 -2.60 -15.72
N CYS A 39 -8.51 -3.01 -16.08
CA CYS A 39 -8.77 -3.75 -17.32
C CYS A 39 -8.35 -2.97 -18.57
N ALA A 40 -8.39 -1.62 -18.56
CA ALA A 40 -7.91 -0.79 -19.66
C ALA A 40 -6.40 -0.96 -19.88
N PHE A 41 -5.60 -0.98 -18.80
CA PHE A 41 -4.16 -1.19 -18.92
C PHE A 41 -3.82 -2.60 -19.43
N HIS A 42 -4.52 -3.62 -18.95
CA HIS A 42 -4.31 -4.99 -19.42
C HIS A 42 -4.73 -5.19 -20.88
N ALA A 43 -5.82 -4.56 -21.30
CA ALA A 43 -6.25 -4.57 -22.70
C ALA A 43 -5.25 -3.83 -23.59
N ALA A 44 -4.79 -2.65 -23.15
CA ALA A 44 -3.80 -1.87 -23.88
C ALA A 44 -2.47 -2.64 -24.02
N ALA A 45 -1.95 -3.22 -22.94
CA ALA A 45 -0.71 -3.98 -22.96
C ALA A 45 -0.77 -5.14 -23.96
N ARG A 46 -1.86 -5.93 -23.97
CA ARG A 46 -2.06 -7.01 -24.96
C ARG A 46 -2.26 -6.50 -26.39
N ALA A 47 -2.84 -5.31 -26.55
CA ALA A 47 -3.06 -4.71 -27.86
C ALA A 47 -1.77 -4.14 -28.46
N LEU A 48 -0.80 -3.76 -27.63
CA LEU A 48 0.52 -3.31 -28.09
C LEU A 48 1.25 -4.37 -28.91
N ASP A 49 1.04 -5.66 -28.62
CA ASP A 49 1.61 -6.76 -29.42
C ASP A 49 1.07 -6.82 -30.86
N ARG A 50 -0.01 -6.08 -31.17
CA ARG A 50 -0.68 -6.07 -32.48
C ARG A 50 -0.55 -4.76 -33.24
N VAL A 51 0.22 -3.79 -32.73
CA VAL A 51 0.33 -2.45 -33.37
C VAL A 51 1.07 -2.46 -34.69
N GLU A 52 1.79 -3.55 -35.01
CA GLU A 52 2.38 -3.76 -36.34
C GLU A 52 1.33 -3.98 -37.45
N HIS A 53 0.07 -4.22 -37.08
CA HIS A 53 -1.04 -4.39 -38.02
C HIS A 53 -2.01 -3.20 -37.97
N TYR A 54 -2.58 -2.86 -39.13
CA TYR A 54 -3.69 -1.92 -39.19
C TYR A 54 -4.88 -2.43 -38.35
N PRO A 55 -5.62 -1.53 -37.66
CA PRO A 55 -6.79 -1.91 -36.89
C PRO A 55 -7.91 -2.44 -37.80
N ASP A 56 -8.95 -3.06 -37.23
CA ASP A 56 -10.16 -3.38 -38.00
C ASP A 56 -10.86 -2.06 -38.37
N PRO A 57 -10.97 -1.71 -39.68
CA PRO A 57 -11.54 -0.42 -40.08
C PRO A 57 -13.00 -0.23 -39.66
N TYR A 58 -13.71 -1.33 -39.38
CA TYR A 58 -15.12 -1.32 -38.96
C TYR A 58 -15.30 -1.48 -37.44
N CYS A 59 -14.22 -1.58 -36.68
CA CYS A 59 -14.26 -1.75 -35.22
C CYS A 59 -15.20 -2.89 -34.77
N ARG A 60 -15.28 -4.03 -35.48
CA ARG A 60 -16.35 -5.02 -35.27
C ARG A 60 -16.41 -5.54 -33.84
N SER A 61 -15.26 -5.89 -33.26
CA SER A 61 -15.21 -6.38 -31.87
C SER A 61 -15.70 -5.35 -30.86
N LEU A 62 -15.38 -4.07 -31.06
CA LEU A 62 -15.84 -2.97 -30.20
C LEU A 62 -17.33 -2.71 -30.41
N THR A 63 -17.78 -2.69 -31.66
CA THR A 63 -19.19 -2.50 -32.05
C THR A 63 -20.06 -3.59 -31.42
N SER A 64 -19.66 -4.87 -31.50
CA SER A 64 -20.38 -5.97 -30.84
C SER A 64 -20.36 -5.85 -29.31
N ALA A 65 -19.28 -5.35 -28.71
CA ALA A 65 -19.22 -5.13 -27.27
C ALA A 65 -20.17 -3.99 -26.82
N ILE A 66 -20.25 -2.90 -27.57
CA ILE A 66 -21.18 -1.79 -27.34
C ILE A 66 -22.62 -2.28 -27.49
N ALA A 67 -22.91 -3.01 -28.57
CA ALA A 67 -24.23 -3.56 -28.86
C ALA A 67 -24.73 -4.46 -27.72
N ARG A 68 -23.87 -5.38 -27.28
CA ARG A 68 -24.14 -6.25 -26.11
C ARG A 68 -24.33 -5.46 -24.81
N PHE A 69 -23.53 -4.42 -24.59
CA PHE A 69 -23.62 -3.59 -23.38
C PHE A 69 -24.96 -2.86 -23.27
N HIS A 70 -25.52 -2.39 -24.38
CA HIS A 70 -26.82 -1.69 -24.41
C HIS A 70 -28.01 -2.60 -24.75
N GLY A 71 -27.78 -3.87 -25.13
CA GLY A 71 -28.86 -4.76 -25.57
C GLY A 71 -29.48 -4.36 -26.91
N ILE A 72 -28.68 -3.84 -27.84
CA ILE A 72 -29.11 -3.39 -29.18
C ILE A 72 -28.39 -4.19 -30.29
N ASP A 73 -28.82 -4.02 -31.54
CA ASP A 73 -28.15 -4.57 -32.72
C ASP A 73 -26.82 -3.84 -33.02
N ASP A 74 -25.82 -4.56 -33.54
CA ASP A 74 -24.49 -4.03 -33.85
C ASP A 74 -24.47 -3.08 -35.06
N ASP A 75 -25.37 -3.28 -36.02
CA ASP A 75 -25.51 -2.42 -37.20
C ASP A 75 -26.10 -1.04 -36.90
N ARG A 76 -26.58 -0.82 -35.66
CA ARG A 76 -26.99 0.49 -35.12
C ARG A 76 -25.83 1.29 -34.52
N VAL A 77 -24.61 0.75 -34.52
CA VAL A 77 -23.44 1.37 -33.88
C VAL A 77 -22.36 1.76 -34.90
N VAL A 78 -21.80 2.95 -34.73
CA VAL A 78 -20.57 3.39 -35.41
C VAL A 78 -19.58 3.97 -34.39
N CYS A 79 -18.32 3.52 -34.46
CA CYS A 79 -17.25 4.00 -33.60
C CYS A 79 -16.47 5.13 -34.27
N GLY A 80 -15.92 6.05 -33.48
CA GLY A 80 -15.09 7.14 -33.96
C GLY A 80 -13.94 7.49 -33.01
N ASN A 81 -12.98 8.27 -33.50
CA ASN A 81 -11.80 8.74 -32.78
C ASN A 81 -12.17 9.82 -31.74
N GLY A 82 -12.94 9.40 -30.74
CA GLY A 82 -13.76 10.26 -29.88
C GLY A 82 -15.12 10.55 -30.52
N SER A 83 -16.13 10.89 -29.70
CA SER A 83 -17.45 11.32 -30.20
C SER A 83 -17.36 12.59 -31.06
N SER A 84 -16.33 13.41 -30.86
CA SER A 84 -16.03 14.59 -31.67
C SER A 84 -15.87 14.25 -33.16
N GLU A 85 -15.19 13.15 -33.52
CA GLU A 85 -15.01 12.80 -34.94
C GLU A 85 -16.36 12.56 -35.63
N ILE A 86 -17.27 11.89 -34.93
CA ILE A 86 -18.63 11.63 -35.40
C ILE A 86 -19.42 12.94 -35.48
N LEU A 87 -19.37 13.76 -34.42
CA LEU A 87 -20.04 15.07 -34.36
C LEU A 87 -19.69 15.94 -35.58
N TYR A 88 -18.40 16.05 -35.92
CA TYR A 88 -17.95 16.84 -37.07
C TYR A 88 -18.34 16.22 -38.43
N ALA A 89 -18.71 14.94 -38.49
CA ALA A 89 -19.21 14.30 -39.69
C ALA A 89 -20.73 14.49 -39.90
N LEU A 90 -21.49 14.80 -38.84
CA LEU A 90 -22.95 14.87 -38.89
C LEU A 90 -23.51 15.86 -39.92
N PRO A 91 -23.01 17.12 -40.03
CA PRO A 91 -23.59 18.05 -40.98
C PRO A 91 -23.44 17.59 -42.44
N LYS A 92 -22.32 16.91 -42.76
CA LYS A 92 -22.11 16.32 -44.08
C LYS A 92 -23.02 15.12 -44.34
N VAL A 93 -23.28 14.29 -43.31
CA VAL A 93 -24.15 13.11 -43.45
C VAL A 93 -25.62 13.50 -43.50
N LEU A 94 -26.09 14.37 -42.61
CA LEU A 94 -27.51 14.71 -42.53
C LEU A 94 -27.91 15.83 -43.50
N SER A 95 -26.94 16.65 -43.95
CA SER A 95 -27.17 17.79 -44.85
C SER A 95 -28.31 18.71 -44.36
N PRO A 96 -28.29 19.15 -43.09
CA PRO A 96 -29.39 19.92 -42.54
C PRO A 96 -29.41 21.33 -43.13
N ARG A 97 -30.60 21.93 -43.16
CA ARG A 97 -30.77 23.33 -43.54
C ARG A 97 -30.17 24.27 -42.49
N ARG A 98 -30.34 23.93 -41.22
CA ARG A 98 -29.91 24.73 -40.06
C ARG A 98 -29.62 23.80 -38.88
N VAL A 99 -28.69 24.21 -38.02
CA VAL A 99 -28.42 23.52 -36.75
C VAL A 99 -29.08 24.28 -35.60
N VAL A 100 -29.89 23.56 -34.80
CA VAL A 100 -30.58 24.11 -33.62
C VAL A 100 -29.89 23.61 -32.36
N VAL A 101 -29.53 24.52 -31.46
CA VAL A 101 -28.83 24.22 -30.20
C VAL A 101 -29.46 24.95 -29.02
N VAL A 102 -29.17 24.48 -27.81
CA VAL A 102 -29.55 25.17 -26.57
C VAL A 102 -28.32 25.83 -25.95
N THR A 103 -28.29 27.16 -25.78
CA THR A 103 -27.12 27.88 -25.25
C THR A 103 -27.29 28.20 -23.75
N PRO A 104 -26.25 28.07 -22.91
CA PRO A 104 -24.87 27.69 -23.24
C PRO A 104 -24.71 26.18 -23.47
N CYS A 105 -23.91 25.82 -24.48
CA CYS A 105 -23.60 24.44 -24.86
C CYS A 105 -22.11 24.21 -25.12
N TYR A 106 -21.78 22.97 -25.50
CA TYR A 106 -20.45 22.61 -25.92
C TYR A 106 -20.10 23.28 -27.26
N VAL A 107 -18.98 24.00 -27.27
CA VAL A 107 -18.57 24.86 -28.39
C VAL A 107 -18.40 24.12 -29.73
N ASP A 108 -18.08 22.81 -29.71
CA ASP A 108 -17.93 22.05 -30.95
C ASP A 108 -19.24 21.84 -31.70
N TYR A 109 -20.41 21.98 -31.06
CA TYR A 109 -21.69 21.91 -31.78
C TYR A 109 -21.78 23.06 -32.79
N LEU A 110 -21.38 24.26 -32.36
CA LEU A 110 -21.35 25.46 -33.20
C LEU A 110 -20.23 25.38 -34.23
N ASP A 111 -19.04 24.90 -33.83
CA ASP A 111 -17.90 24.79 -34.72
C ASP A 111 -18.14 23.73 -35.82
N ALA A 112 -18.86 22.64 -35.52
CA ALA A 112 -19.27 21.66 -36.53
C ALA A 112 -20.19 22.29 -37.58
N ALA A 113 -21.19 23.08 -37.18
CA ALA A 113 -22.08 23.77 -38.11
C ALA A 113 -21.32 24.84 -38.94
N THR A 114 -20.50 25.66 -38.27
CA THR A 114 -19.77 26.77 -38.88
C THR A 114 -18.79 26.29 -39.96
N ARG A 115 -18.13 25.14 -39.77
CA ARG A 115 -17.21 24.57 -40.77
C ARG A 115 -17.87 24.14 -42.08
N HIS A 116 -19.19 24.02 -42.08
CA HIS A 116 -20.00 23.65 -43.24
C HIS A 116 -20.85 24.81 -43.75
N ASP A 117 -20.63 26.03 -43.24
CA ASP A 117 -21.39 27.24 -43.58
C ASP A 117 -22.91 27.08 -43.36
N ILE A 118 -23.30 26.29 -42.35
CA ILE A 118 -24.70 26.05 -41.99
C ILE A 118 -25.16 27.08 -40.97
N GLU A 119 -26.37 27.61 -41.17
CA GLU A 119 -27.00 28.54 -40.24
C GLU A 119 -27.17 27.89 -38.85
N ILE A 120 -27.01 28.68 -37.78
CA ILE A 120 -27.21 28.24 -36.40
C ILE A 120 -28.39 29.01 -35.81
N ALA A 121 -29.36 28.30 -35.26
CA ALA A 121 -30.39 28.87 -34.39
C ALA A 121 -30.16 28.40 -32.95
N ASP A 122 -30.05 29.33 -32.02
CA ASP A 122 -29.88 29.01 -30.61
C ASP A 122 -31.11 29.37 -29.76
N VAL A 123 -31.42 28.49 -28.80
CA VAL A 123 -32.44 28.69 -27.78
C VAL A 123 -31.73 28.95 -26.46
N ALA A 124 -31.71 30.22 -26.04
CA ALA A 124 -30.96 30.65 -24.86
C ALA A 124 -31.65 30.24 -23.54
N CYS A 125 -30.97 29.38 -22.79
CA CYS A 125 -31.24 29.09 -21.38
C CYS A 125 -30.64 30.18 -20.50
N ARG A 126 -31.46 30.74 -19.61
CA ARG A 126 -31.07 31.88 -18.77
C ARG A 126 -30.81 31.48 -17.33
N GLU A 127 -29.91 32.20 -16.66
CA GLU A 127 -29.55 31.98 -15.25
C GLU A 127 -30.79 32.11 -14.35
N GLU A 128 -31.73 33.02 -14.63
CA GLU A 128 -32.93 33.22 -13.80
C GLU A 128 -33.88 32.01 -13.78
N LYS A 129 -33.70 31.07 -14.72
CA LYS A 129 -34.42 29.78 -14.76
C LYS A 129 -33.47 28.61 -14.48
N ASP A 130 -32.36 28.83 -13.77
CA ASP A 130 -31.32 27.84 -13.48
C ASP A 130 -30.78 27.12 -14.73
N PHE A 131 -30.73 27.83 -15.86
CA PHE A 131 -30.40 27.27 -17.18
C PHE A 131 -31.29 26.09 -17.62
N ALA A 132 -32.53 25.99 -17.12
CA ALA A 132 -33.50 25.01 -17.61
C ALA A 132 -33.90 25.32 -19.06
N VAL A 133 -34.13 24.26 -19.85
CA VAL A 133 -34.61 24.40 -21.23
C VAL A 133 -36.10 24.71 -21.22
N ASP A 134 -36.47 25.76 -21.97
CA ASP A 134 -37.86 26.12 -22.21
C ASP A 134 -38.35 25.32 -23.44
N TRP A 135 -38.97 24.16 -23.20
CA TRP A 135 -39.30 23.21 -24.26
C TRP A 135 -40.36 23.73 -25.24
N ASP A 136 -41.27 24.59 -24.79
CA ASP A 136 -42.28 25.20 -25.67
C ASP A 136 -41.60 26.21 -26.62
N ALA A 137 -40.70 27.05 -26.09
CA ALA A 137 -39.91 27.96 -26.91
C ALA A 137 -38.98 27.18 -27.86
N PHE A 138 -38.38 26.09 -27.39
CA PHE A 138 -37.54 25.20 -28.18
C PHE A 138 -38.30 24.57 -29.34
N GLU A 139 -39.49 24.01 -29.10
CA GLU A 139 -40.31 23.38 -30.13
C GLU A 139 -40.79 24.41 -31.17
N SER A 140 -41.10 25.64 -30.73
CA SER A 140 -41.59 26.71 -31.62
C SER A 140 -40.59 27.18 -32.68
N VAL A 141 -39.28 26.93 -32.48
CA VAL A 141 -38.24 27.34 -33.45
C VAL A 141 -37.90 26.24 -34.46
N LEU A 142 -38.36 25.01 -34.24
CA LEU A 142 -38.06 23.86 -35.09
C LEU A 142 -38.69 24.04 -36.48
N GLN A 143 -37.91 23.71 -37.50
CA GLN A 143 -38.34 23.72 -38.90
C GLN A 143 -37.90 22.42 -39.56
N ARG A 144 -38.60 22.06 -40.64
CA ARG A 144 -38.26 20.89 -41.44
C ARG A 144 -36.80 20.91 -41.91
N ASP A 145 -36.17 19.74 -41.89
CA ASP A 145 -34.78 19.50 -42.29
C ASP A 145 -33.76 20.24 -41.38
N ASP A 146 -34.16 20.63 -40.17
CA ASP A 146 -33.25 21.11 -39.13
C ASP A 146 -32.50 19.92 -38.47
N LEU A 147 -31.28 20.18 -37.99
CA LEU A 147 -30.51 19.27 -37.13
C LEU A 147 -30.45 19.84 -35.71
N VAL A 148 -31.08 19.18 -34.76
CA VAL A 148 -31.00 19.51 -33.33
C VAL A 148 -29.80 18.83 -32.70
N ILE A 149 -28.98 19.58 -31.93
CA ILE A 149 -27.90 19.01 -31.10
C ILE A 149 -28.05 19.50 -29.66
N VAL A 150 -28.29 18.58 -28.73
CA VAL A 150 -28.45 18.87 -27.30
C VAL A 150 -27.55 18.00 -26.43
N GLY A 151 -26.90 18.59 -25.43
CA GLY A 151 -26.06 17.87 -24.48
C GLY A 151 -26.86 17.30 -23.30
N PHE A 152 -26.58 16.05 -22.92
CA PHE A 152 -27.27 15.35 -21.83
C PHE A 152 -26.31 14.51 -20.95
N PRO A 153 -25.98 14.94 -19.73
CA PRO A 153 -26.15 16.31 -19.19
C PRO A 153 -25.44 17.38 -20.03
N ASN A 154 -25.97 18.59 -20.02
CA ASN A 154 -25.43 19.72 -20.78
C ASN A 154 -24.05 20.15 -20.28
N ASN A 155 -23.13 20.46 -21.20
CA ASN A 155 -21.83 21.07 -20.91
C ASN A 155 -21.89 22.53 -21.38
N PRO A 156 -21.71 23.54 -20.50
CA PRO A 156 -21.01 23.47 -19.21
C PRO A 156 -21.88 23.40 -17.95
N THR A 157 -23.20 23.47 -18.03
CA THR A 157 -24.06 23.64 -16.83
C THR A 157 -24.16 22.39 -15.96
N GLY A 158 -23.97 21.21 -16.54
CA GLY A 158 -24.13 19.92 -15.89
C GLY A 158 -25.60 19.50 -15.68
N LYS A 159 -26.55 20.26 -16.22
CA LYS A 159 -27.99 19.99 -16.09
C LYS A 159 -28.44 18.90 -17.06
N ALA A 160 -29.21 17.93 -16.59
CA ALA A 160 -29.96 17.03 -17.45
C ALA A 160 -31.44 17.44 -17.51
N PHE A 161 -32.16 16.94 -18.51
CA PHE A 161 -33.59 17.20 -18.71
C PHE A 161 -34.44 15.93 -18.59
N SER A 162 -35.77 16.05 -18.73
CA SER A 162 -36.66 14.89 -18.75
C SER A 162 -36.53 14.15 -20.07
N LYS A 163 -36.26 12.84 -19.98
CA LYS A 163 -36.19 11.95 -21.14
C LYS A 163 -37.54 11.91 -21.84
N GLU A 164 -38.61 11.81 -21.06
CA GLU A 164 -40.00 11.68 -21.51
C GLU A 164 -40.47 12.93 -22.27
N THR A 165 -40.17 14.13 -21.74
CA THR A 165 -40.52 15.38 -22.43
C THR A 165 -39.79 15.50 -23.76
N PHE A 166 -38.50 15.16 -23.81
CA PHE A 166 -37.71 15.29 -25.03
C PHE A 166 -38.12 14.24 -26.09
N THR A 167 -38.31 12.97 -25.70
CA THR A 167 -38.77 11.95 -26.66
C THR A 167 -40.16 12.26 -27.23
N ALA A 168 -41.05 12.88 -26.44
CA ALA A 168 -42.35 13.34 -26.95
C ALA A 168 -42.22 14.43 -28.04
N ILE A 169 -41.17 15.27 -27.98
CA ILE A 169 -40.88 16.25 -29.04
C ILE A 169 -40.32 15.53 -30.28
N VAL A 170 -39.38 14.59 -30.09
CA VAL A 170 -38.80 13.77 -31.17
C VAL A 170 -39.91 13.06 -31.97
N GLU A 171 -40.90 12.49 -31.28
CA GLU A 171 -42.06 11.82 -31.89
C GLU A 171 -42.97 12.76 -32.70
N ARG A 172 -43.12 14.02 -32.26
CA ARG A 172 -43.96 15.01 -32.94
C ARG A 172 -43.32 15.61 -34.20
N HIS A 173 -42.00 15.48 -34.35
CA HIS A 173 -41.21 16.11 -35.41
C HIS A 173 -40.36 15.10 -36.21
N PRO A 174 -40.98 14.12 -36.92
CA PRO A 174 -40.26 13.14 -37.73
C PRO A 174 -39.44 13.78 -38.89
N GLU A 175 -39.72 15.03 -39.25
CA GLU A 175 -39.03 15.81 -40.28
C GLU A 175 -37.74 16.52 -39.79
N VAL A 176 -37.38 16.37 -38.52
CA VAL A 176 -36.21 16.98 -37.88
C VAL A 176 -35.29 15.87 -37.38
N ASP A 177 -33.99 15.98 -37.64
CA ASP A 177 -32.98 15.07 -37.09
C ASP A 177 -32.53 15.55 -35.70
N PHE A 178 -32.58 14.65 -34.71
CA PHE A 178 -32.19 14.93 -33.33
C PHE A 178 -30.91 14.20 -32.94
N VAL A 179 -29.98 14.93 -32.32
CA VAL A 179 -28.75 14.39 -31.77
C VAL A 179 -28.68 14.69 -30.28
N VAL A 180 -28.66 13.65 -29.47
CA VAL A 180 -28.44 13.75 -28.03
C VAL A 180 -26.98 13.38 -27.74
N ASP A 181 -26.20 14.35 -27.28
CA ASP A 181 -24.83 14.11 -26.85
C ASP A 181 -24.79 13.66 -25.38
N GLU A 182 -24.64 12.36 -25.22
CA GLU A 182 -24.55 11.66 -23.95
C GLU A 182 -23.11 11.45 -23.48
N ALA A 183 -22.17 12.33 -23.83
CA ALA A 183 -20.77 12.23 -23.41
C ALA A 183 -20.55 12.14 -21.88
N PHE A 184 -21.52 12.57 -21.08
CA PHE A 184 -21.51 12.52 -19.62
C PHE A 184 -22.65 11.65 -19.02
N ALA A 185 -23.48 10.99 -19.84
CA ALA A 185 -24.63 10.23 -19.35
C ALA A 185 -24.25 9.01 -18.50
N ASP A 186 -23.03 8.46 -18.66
CA ASP A 186 -22.56 7.34 -17.83
C ASP A 186 -22.49 7.68 -16.33
N PHE A 187 -22.38 8.97 -15.98
CA PHE A 187 -22.43 9.46 -14.59
C PHE A 187 -23.84 9.47 -13.99
N LEU A 188 -24.88 9.35 -14.83
CA LEU A 188 -26.27 9.21 -14.42
C LEU A 188 -26.62 7.72 -14.17
N THR A 189 -27.86 7.47 -13.78
CA THR A 189 -28.40 6.10 -13.75
C THR A 189 -28.68 5.61 -15.18
N PRO A 190 -28.45 4.32 -15.50
CA PRO A 190 -28.56 3.80 -16.86
C PRO A 190 -29.90 4.04 -17.55
N GLU A 191 -31.00 4.06 -16.79
CA GLU A 191 -32.38 4.17 -17.29
C GLU A 191 -32.64 5.53 -17.96
N ARG A 192 -31.83 6.54 -17.63
CA ARG A 192 -31.90 7.89 -18.21
C ARG A 192 -31.30 7.97 -19.62
N SER A 193 -30.58 6.94 -20.07
CA SER A 193 -29.93 6.88 -21.38
C SER A 193 -30.96 6.90 -22.53
N PHE A 194 -30.66 7.59 -23.62
CA PHE A 194 -31.47 7.60 -24.84
C PHE A 194 -31.15 6.46 -25.80
N VAL A 195 -30.06 5.71 -25.57
CA VAL A 195 -29.53 4.67 -26.49
C VAL A 195 -30.54 3.58 -26.85
N GLU A 196 -31.40 3.20 -25.90
CA GLU A 196 -32.39 2.13 -26.11
C GLU A 196 -33.57 2.55 -26.99
N ASN A 197 -33.77 3.86 -27.22
CA ASN A 197 -34.86 4.33 -28.07
C ASN A 197 -34.59 4.00 -29.54
N ASP A 198 -35.65 3.69 -30.28
CA ASP A 198 -35.59 3.31 -31.70
C ASP A 198 -36.41 4.26 -32.58
N TYR A 199 -36.17 5.56 -32.42
CA TYR A 199 -36.76 6.58 -33.28
C TYR A 199 -35.92 6.76 -34.55
N GLU A 200 -36.59 6.89 -35.71
CA GLU A 200 -35.92 7.00 -37.00
C GLU A 200 -35.08 8.28 -37.17
N ASN A 201 -35.43 9.32 -36.43
CA ASN A 201 -34.83 10.65 -36.48
C ASN A 201 -34.00 10.98 -35.23
N LEU A 202 -33.58 9.97 -34.44
CA LEU A 202 -32.76 10.17 -33.24
C LEU A 202 -31.39 9.47 -33.37
N LEU A 203 -30.33 10.21 -33.09
CA LEU A 203 -28.96 9.73 -32.95
C LEU A 203 -28.43 10.07 -31.55
N VAL A 204 -27.77 9.13 -30.91
CA VAL A 204 -27.16 9.31 -29.59
C VAL A 204 -25.66 9.25 -29.71
N LEU A 205 -24.94 10.30 -29.31
CA LEU A 205 -23.48 10.32 -29.24
C LEU A 205 -23.02 9.91 -27.84
N ARG A 206 -22.01 9.04 -27.75
CA ARG A 206 -21.44 8.57 -26.49
C ARG A 206 -19.92 8.70 -26.50
N SER A 207 -19.36 9.02 -25.34
CA SER A 207 -17.91 9.09 -25.15
C SER A 207 -17.46 8.13 -24.06
N LEU A 208 -16.48 7.30 -24.38
CA LEU A 208 -15.82 6.43 -23.40
C LEU A 208 -14.66 7.13 -22.68
N THR A 209 -14.34 8.38 -23.06
CA THR A 209 -13.15 9.09 -22.59
C THR A 209 -13.26 9.67 -21.18
N LYS A 210 -14.44 10.16 -20.79
CA LYS A 210 -14.65 10.94 -19.56
C LYS A 210 -14.87 10.03 -18.36
N PHE A 211 -15.86 9.14 -18.49
CA PHE A 211 -16.26 8.21 -17.43
C PHE A 211 -15.18 7.17 -17.12
N TYR A 212 -14.53 6.60 -18.14
CA TYR A 212 -13.46 5.60 -17.95
C TYR A 212 -12.05 6.22 -17.89
N ALA A 213 -11.95 7.55 -17.81
CA ALA A 213 -10.70 8.29 -17.67
C ALA A 213 -9.60 7.96 -18.69
N VAL A 214 -9.96 7.63 -19.93
CA VAL A 214 -9.02 7.35 -21.04
C VAL A 214 -9.07 8.42 -22.15
N PRO A 215 -8.99 9.73 -21.85
CA PRO A 215 -9.12 10.76 -22.86
C PRO A 215 -8.02 10.73 -23.92
N GLY A 216 -6.81 10.28 -23.59
CA GLY A 216 -5.70 10.14 -24.53
C GLY A 216 -5.90 9.03 -25.57
N LEU A 217 -6.78 8.05 -25.33
CA LEU A 217 -7.10 7.01 -26.30
C LEU A 217 -8.09 7.48 -27.37
N ARG A 218 -8.78 8.61 -27.15
CA ARG A 218 -9.73 9.19 -28.11
C ARG A 218 -10.78 8.17 -28.59
N LEU A 219 -11.77 7.87 -27.75
CA LEU A 219 -12.78 6.85 -28.08
C LEU A 219 -14.22 7.30 -27.80
N GLY A 220 -15.07 7.17 -28.81
CA GLY A 220 -16.51 7.39 -28.72
C GLY A 220 -17.26 6.61 -29.79
N TYR A 221 -18.58 6.65 -29.72
CA TYR A 221 -19.45 5.96 -30.67
C TYR A 221 -20.78 6.71 -30.80
N ALA A 222 -21.54 6.39 -31.83
CA ALA A 222 -22.92 6.81 -31.99
C ALA A 222 -23.84 5.61 -32.14
N VAL A 223 -25.07 5.77 -31.66
CA VAL A 223 -26.16 4.80 -31.82
C VAL A 223 -27.34 5.48 -32.51
N GLY A 224 -27.89 4.86 -33.55
CA GLY A 224 -29.07 5.39 -34.25
C GLY A 224 -29.56 4.49 -35.37
N ARG A 225 -30.26 5.09 -36.34
CA ARG A 225 -30.83 4.38 -37.50
C ARG A 225 -29.75 3.77 -38.40
N ARG A 226 -30.01 2.57 -38.92
CA ARG A 226 -29.05 1.74 -39.67
C ARG A 226 -28.47 2.43 -40.91
N ASP A 227 -29.28 3.21 -41.64
CA ASP A 227 -28.84 3.98 -42.81
C ASP A 227 -27.92 5.15 -42.43
N VAL A 228 -28.25 5.93 -41.39
CA VAL A 228 -27.43 7.06 -40.90
C VAL A 228 -26.10 6.53 -40.37
N VAL A 229 -26.15 5.45 -39.59
CA VAL A 229 -24.95 4.75 -39.09
C VAL A 229 -24.09 4.22 -40.24
N SER A 230 -24.69 3.64 -41.28
CA SER A 230 -23.95 3.20 -42.47
C SER A 230 -23.30 4.39 -43.20
N ARG A 231 -24.02 5.49 -43.40
CA ARG A 231 -23.49 6.69 -44.06
C ARG A 231 -22.40 7.37 -43.24
N LEU A 232 -22.50 7.36 -41.91
CA LEU A 232 -21.43 7.80 -41.03
C LEU A 232 -20.20 6.91 -41.19
N ARG A 233 -20.37 5.59 -41.20
CA ARG A 233 -19.29 4.63 -41.40
C ARG A 233 -18.56 4.84 -42.72
N ASP A 234 -19.28 5.18 -43.78
CA ASP A 234 -18.70 5.49 -45.11
C ASP A 234 -18.05 6.88 -45.17
N CYS A 235 -18.50 7.82 -44.34
CA CYS A 235 -18.00 9.19 -44.30
C CYS A 235 -16.72 9.33 -43.45
N LEU A 236 -16.60 8.53 -42.39
CA LEU A 236 -15.47 8.55 -41.47
C LEU A 236 -14.20 7.98 -42.12
N PRO A 237 -13.00 8.52 -41.80
CA PRO A 237 -11.75 7.97 -42.30
C PRO A 237 -11.55 6.51 -41.87
N PRO A 238 -11.08 5.61 -42.77
CA PRO A 238 -10.76 4.25 -42.37
C PRO A 238 -9.63 4.26 -41.33
N TRP A 239 -9.69 3.30 -40.40
CA TRP A 239 -8.68 3.14 -39.33
C TRP A 239 -8.53 4.34 -38.39
N SER A 240 -9.51 5.25 -38.31
CA SER A 240 -9.44 6.40 -37.41
C SER A 240 -9.36 5.99 -35.93
N VAL A 241 -10.03 4.88 -35.57
CA VAL A 241 -9.96 4.27 -34.24
C VAL A 241 -8.81 3.26 -34.20
N ASN A 242 -7.74 3.59 -33.48
CA ASN A 242 -6.56 2.73 -33.37
C ASN A 242 -6.84 1.40 -32.62
N SER A 243 -5.98 0.40 -32.83
CA SER A 243 -6.16 -0.97 -32.29
C SER A 243 -6.18 -1.02 -30.77
N VAL A 244 -5.40 -0.17 -30.11
CA VAL A 244 -5.38 -0.06 -28.64
C VAL A 244 -6.72 0.46 -28.13
N SER A 245 -7.27 1.52 -28.74
CA SER A 245 -8.57 2.07 -28.37
C SER A 245 -9.71 1.08 -28.60
N GLN A 246 -9.69 0.32 -29.70
CA GLN A 246 -10.69 -0.73 -29.93
C GLN A 246 -10.66 -1.81 -28.85
N ALA A 247 -9.47 -2.31 -28.50
CA ALA A 247 -9.30 -3.33 -27.47
C ALA A 247 -9.68 -2.84 -26.07
N VAL A 248 -9.24 -1.63 -25.70
CA VAL A 248 -9.59 -1.00 -24.42
C VAL A 248 -11.08 -0.75 -24.33
N GLY A 249 -11.69 -0.18 -25.38
CA GLY A 249 -13.12 0.08 -25.43
C GLY A 249 -13.97 -1.18 -25.19
N ALA A 250 -13.58 -2.30 -25.79
CA ALA A 250 -14.29 -3.56 -25.59
C ALA A 250 -14.14 -4.07 -24.14
N ALA A 251 -12.97 -3.93 -23.54
CA ALA A 251 -12.70 -4.44 -22.19
C ALA A 251 -13.37 -3.61 -21.08
N ILE A 252 -13.37 -2.28 -21.18
CA ILE A 252 -13.93 -1.41 -20.14
C ILE A 252 -15.46 -1.51 -20.01
N LEU A 253 -16.14 -1.89 -21.08
CA LEU A 253 -17.60 -2.08 -21.08
C LEU A 253 -18.03 -3.28 -20.21
N ASP A 254 -17.15 -4.26 -19.98
CA ASP A 254 -17.45 -5.41 -19.13
C ASP A 254 -17.15 -5.15 -17.61
N ASP A 255 -16.65 -3.95 -17.23
CA ASP A 255 -16.26 -3.62 -15.84
C ASP A 255 -17.39 -2.97 -15.00
N ASP A 256 -18.35 -3.78 -14.55
CA ASP A 256 -19.48 -3.34 -13.71
C ASP A 256 -19.04 -2.76 -12.36
N ALA A 257 -17.97 -3.30 -11.78
CA ALA A 257 -17.48 -2.87 -10.48
C ALA A 257 -16.97 -1.42 -10.55
N TYR A 258 -16.16 -1.10 -11.57
CA TYR A 258 -15.69 0.26 -11.80
C TYR A 258 -16.83 1.26 -12.00
N ARG A 259 -17.86 0.90 -12.78
CA ARG A 259 -19.04 1.75 -12.98
C ARG A 259 -19.77 2.06 -11.68
N ARG A 260 -20.03 1.04 -10.86
CA ARG A 260 -20.71 1.20 -9.57
C ARG A 260 -19.91 2.09 -8.62
N THR A 261 -18.64 1.77 -8.42
CA THR A 261 -17.75 2.54 -7.55
C THR A 261 -17.61 3.99 -8.01
N THR A 262 -17.53 4.22 -9.32
CA THR A 262 -17.48 5.58 -9.88
C THR A 262 -18.71 6.39 -9.50
N ARG A 263 -19.92 5.86 -9.72
CA ARG A 263 -21.17 6.57 -9.45
C ARG A 263 -21.34 6.87 -7.96
N GLU A 264 -21.13 5.87 -7.11
CA GLU A 264 -21.21 6.02 -5.64
C GLU A 264 -20.22 7.08 -5.13
N THR A 265 -18.97 7.01 -5.60
CA THR A 265 -17.92 7.93 -5.18
C THR A 265 -18.17 9.36 -5.65
N LEU A 266 -18.60 9.54 -6.90
CA LEU A 266 -18.84 10.86 -7.48
C LEU A 266 -20.04 11.58 -6.88
N VAL A 267 -21.12 10.86 -6.54
CA VAL A 267 -22.26 11.48 -5.83
C VAL A 267 -21.77 12.11 -4.53
N ARG A 268 -21.01 11.35 -3.72
CA ARG A 268 -20.46 11.86 -2.46
C ARG A 268 -19.50 13.05 -2.67
N LEU A 269 -18.52 12.92 -3.57
CA LEU A 269 -17.52 13.96 -3.82
C LEU A 269 -18.14 15.24 -4.39
N ARG A 270 -19.13 15.11 -5.27
CA ARG A 270 -19.84 16.24 -5.86
C ARG A 270 -20.68 16.97 -4.82
N SER A 271 -21.46 16.26 -4.02
CA SER A 271 -22.28 16.87 -2.95
C SER A 271 -21.41 17.64 -1.95
N GLN A 272 -20.27 17.06 -1.56
CA GLN A 272 -19.32 17.75 -0.68
C GLN A 272 -18.74 19.02 -1.33
N LEU A 273 -18.28 18.92 -2.59
CA LEU A 273 -17.70 20.07 -3.30
C LEU A 273 -18.72 21.19 -3.53
N ILE A 274 -19.99 20.86 -3.82
CA ILE A 274 -21.07 21.85 -3.92
C ILE A 274 -21.20 22.60 -2.59
N ALA A 275 -21.36 21.88 -1.48
CA ALA A 275 -21.51 22.49 -0.15
C ALA A 275 -20.29 23.36 0.22
N ASP A 276 -19.08 22.89 -0.08
CA ASP A 276 -17.85 23.61 0.23
C ASP A 276 -17.70 24.91 -0.59
N LEU A 277 -18.10 24.90 -1.86
CA LEU A 277 -18.05 26.07 -2.74
C LEU A 277 -19.17 27.08 -2.42
N GLU A 278 -20.37 26.62 -2.10
CA GLU A 278 -21.49 27.49 -1.69
C GLU A 278 -21.22 28.23 -0.37
N ASN A 279 -20.39 27.65 0.50
CA ASN A 279 -19.94 28.30 1.74
C ASN A 279 -18.91 29.42 1.52
N LEU A 280 -18.38 29.60 0.29
CA LEU A 280 -17.44 30.67 -0.01
C LEU A 280 -18.17 31.95 -0.40
N PRO A 281 -17.79 33.11 0.17
CA PRO A 281 -18.43 34.38 -0.17
C PRO A 281 -18.16 34.73 -1.64
N GLY A 282 -19.19 35.22 -2.32
CA GLY A 282 -19.05 35.70 -3.69
C GLY A 282 -19.10 34.60 -4.76
N LEU A 283 -19.45 33.36 -4.43
CA LEU A 283 -19.68 32.29 -5.41
C LEU A 283 -21.14 31.83 -5.43
N HIS A 284 -21.61 31.46 -6.61
CA HIS A 284 -22.89 30.77 -6.83
C HIS A 284 -22.63 29.53 -7.67
N VAL A 285 -23.08 28.35 -7.20
CA VAL A 285 -22.84 27.07 -7.87
C VAL A 285 -24.12 26.64 -8.57
N VAL A 286 -24.02 26.33 -9.87
CA VAL A 286 -25.15 25.78 -10.63
C VAL A 286 -25.29 24.28 -10.32
N PRO A 287 -26.49 23.79 -9.95
CA PRO A 287 -26.70 22.37 -9.69
C PRO A 287 -26.36 21.51 -10.91
N SER A 288 -25.60 20.44 -10.70
CA SER A 288 -25.08 19.57 -11.76
C SER A 288 -25.27 18.09 -11.42
N GLU A 289 -25.54 17.31 -12.46
CA GLU A 289 -25.64 15.86 -12.43
C GLU A 289 -24.44 15.16 -13.11
N ALA A 290 -23.48 15.92 -13.64
CA ALA A 290 -22.24 15.41 -14.24
C ALA A 290 -21.07 15.39 -13.23
N ASN A 291 -19.85 15.13 -13.69
CA ASN A 291 -18.61 15.17 -12.89
C ASN A 291 -17.90 16.54 -12.93
N TYR A 292 -18.66 17.63 -13.01
CA TYR A 292 -18.16 19.00 -13.00
C TYR A 292 -19.26 19.96 -12.53
N LEU A 293 -18.87 21.16 -12.10
CA LEU A 293 -19.75 22.21 -11.62
C LEU A 293 -19.48 23.49 -12.41
N LEU A 294 -20.55 24.17 -12.85
CA LEU A 294 -20.48 25.55 -13.33
C LEU A 294 -20.63 26.47 -12.12
N VAL A 295 -19.75 27.46 -12.00
CA VAL A 295 -19.69 28.38 -10.88
C VAL A 295 -19.65 29.81 -11.42
N ARG A 296 -20.47 30.68 -10.84
CA ARG A 296 -20.44 32.11 -11.10
C ARG A 296 -19.81 32.85 -9.92
N THR A 297 -18.89 33.76 -10.22
CA THR A 297 -18.41 34.76 -9.26
C THR A 297 -19.36 35.96 -9.23
N THR A 298 -19.88 36.30 -8.06
CA THR A 298 -20.66 37.53 -7.84
C THR A 298 -19.77 38.68 -7.34
N ASP A 299 -18.51 38.39 -6.98
CA ASP A 299 -17.52 39.39 -6.61
C ASP A 299 -16.78 39.94 -7.84
N ARG A 300 -17.10 41.18 -8.22
CA ARG A 300 -16.48 41.88 -9.35
C ARG A 300 -14.97 42.07 -9.23
N ARG A 301 -14.40 41.93 -8.03
CA ARG A 301 -12.93 41.98 -7.82
C ARG A 301 -12.24 40.72 -8.32
N TRP A 302 -12.99 39.62 -8.41
CA TRP A 302 -12.52 38.29 -8.75
C TRP A 302 -13.33 37.71 -9.92
N PRO A 303 -13.19 38.27 -11.14
CA PRO A 303 -13.69 37.61 -12.35
C PRO A 303 -12.97 36.26 -12.56
N ALA A 304 -13.55 35.39 -13.37
CA ALA A 304 -13.06 34.05 -13.64
C ALA A 304 -11.62 34.04 -14.17
N SER A 305 -11.28 34.92 -15.11
CA SER A 305 -9.92 35.14 -15.62
C SER A 305 -8.89 35.39 -14.50
N ARG A 306 -9.22 36.28 -13.55
CA ARG A 306 -8.34 36.60 -12.42
C ARG A 306 -8.24 35.46 -11.41
N LEU A 307 -9.35 34.74 -11.16
CA LEU A 307 -9.33 33.54 -10.33
C LEU A 307 -8.43 32.46 -10.96
N TYR A 308 -8.50 32.27 -12.28
CA TYR A 308 -7.64 31.35 -13.01
C TYR A 308 -6.15 31.68 -12.78
N GLU A 309 -5.73 32.93 -12.97
CA GLU A 309 -4.33 33.35 -12.73
C GLU A 309 -3.89 33.07 -11.29
N ALA A 310 -4.73 33.43 -10.31
CA ALA A 310 -4.42 33.24 -8.89
C ALA A 310 -4.35 31.76 -8.49
N LEU A 311 -5.19 30.91 -9.06
CA LEU A 311 -5.16 29.45 -8.83
C LEU A 311 -3.98 28.79 -9.56
N LEU A 312 -3.64 29.26 -10.76
CA LEU A 312 -2.50 28.74 -11.53
C LEU A 312 -1.19 28.94 -10.77
N SER A 313 -1.02 30.09 -10.10
CA SER A 313 0.12 30.34 -9.20
C SER A 313 0.24 29.34 -8.05
N ARG A 314 -0.86 28.67 -7.68
CA ARG A 314 -0.96 27.60 -6.68
C ARG A 314 -1.02 26.20 -7.29
N ARG A 315 -0.65 26.07 -8.56
CA ARG A 315 -0.63 24.83 -9.36
C ARG A 315 -2.02 24.20 -9.58
N LEU A 316 -3.08 25.01 -9.61
CA LEU A 316 -4.46 24.57 -9.85
C LEU A 316 -4.99 25.21 -11.14
N VAL A 317 -5.60 24.41 -12.02
CA VAL A 317 -6.09 24.89 -13.33
C VAL A 317 -7.60 24.76 -13.40
N ILE A 318 -8.33 25.85 -13.61
CA ILE A 318 -9.80 25.85 -13.82
C ILE A 318 -10.16 26.17 -15.28
N ARG A 319 -11.43 26.04 -15.67
CA ARG A 319 -11.91 26.42 -17.01
C ARG A 319 -12.69 27.72 -16.95
N CYS A 320 -12.17 28.82 -17.51
CA CYS A 320 -12.96 30.03 -17.79
C CYS A 320 -14.02 29.74 -18.87
N CYS A 321 -15.20 30.33 -18.78
CA CYS A 321 -16.33 30.05 -19.67
C CYS A 321 -16.77 31.25 -20.52
N ASP A 322 -15.98 32.33 -20.56
CA ASP A 322 -16.22 33.57 -21.30
C ASP A 322 -16.29 33.39 -22.83
N ASN A 323 -15.73 32.30 -23.36
CA ASN A 323 -15.82 31.93 -24.77
C ASN A 323 -17.04 31.05 -25.12
N ILE A 324 -17.94 30.78 -24.17
CA ILE A 324 -19.14 29.97 -24.38
C ILE A 324 -20.34 30.92 -24.53
N PRO A 325 -21.09 30.87 -25.65
CA PRO A 325 -22.25 31.73 -25.85
C PRO A 325 -23.26 31.62 -24.71
N GLY A 326 -23.76 32.77 -24.23
CA GLY A 326 -24.65 32.85 -23.08
C GLY A 326 -23.95 32.96 -21.71
N LEU A 327 -22.61 32.87 -21.67
CA LEU A 327 -21.80 33.09 -20.47
C LEU A 327 -20.81 34.24 -20.68
N ASP A 328 -20.23 34.73 -19.59
CA ASP A 328 -19.24 35.81 -19.57
C ASP A 328 -18.08 35.49 -18.61
N ASP A 329 -17.16 36.44 -18.41
CA ASP A 329 -15.99 36.28 -17.52
C ASP A 329 -16.36 36.24 -16.02
N THR A 330 -17.65 36.17 -15.66
CA THR A 330 -18.07 35.82 -14.30
C THR A 330 -18.18 34.30 -14.11
N TYR A 331 -18.13 33.51 -15.19
CA TYR A 331 -18.34 32.07 -15.13
C TYR A 331 -17.05 31.27 -15.31
N PHE A 332 -16.89 30.26 -14.46
CA PHE A 332 -15.88 29.23 -14.62
C PHE A 332 -16.45 27.84 -14.29
N ARG A 333 -15.81 26.80 -14.79
CA ARG A 333 -16.15 25.41 -14.54
C ARG A 333 -15.01 24.69 -13.84
N VAL A 334 -15.36 23.83 -12.89
CA VAL A 334 -14.42 22.97 -12.18
C VAL A 334 -14.87 21.51 -12.25
N ALA A 335 -13.95 20.59 -12.50
CA ALA A 335 -14.20 19.16 -12.41
C ALA A 335 -14.39 18.71 -10.96
N VAL A 336 -15.18 17.67 -10.72
CA VAL A 336 -15.21 16.99 -9.42
C VAL A 336 -14.03 16.03 -9.37
N ARG A 337 -13.04 16.32 -8.51
CA ARG A 337 -11.80 15.54 -8.39
C ARG A 337 -11.76 14.72 -7.09
N SER A 338 -10.59 14.20 -6.70
CA SER A 338 -10.44 13.48 -5.42
C SER A 338 -10.68 14.41 -4.23
N GLU A 339 -11.00 13.84 -3.06
CA GLU A 339 -11.29 14.60 -1.84
C GLU A 339 -10.17 15.60 -1.49
N THR A 340 -8.92 15.14 -1.52
CA THR A 340 -7.74 15.98 -1.23
C THR A 340 -7.54 17.09 -2.27
N GLU A 341 -7.75 16.79 -3.56
CA GLU A 341 -7.65 17.80 -4.62
C GLU A 341 -8.77 18.85 -4.49
N ASN A 342 -10.01 18.43 -4.23
CA ASN A 342 -11.17 19.30 -4.04
C ASN A 342 -10.96 20.24 -2.85
N GLN A 343 -10.45 19.72 -1.72
CA GLN A 343 -10.11 20.55 -0.55
C GLN A 343 -9.05 21.60 -0.90
N ARG A 344 -7.99 21.22 -1.63
CA ARG A 344 -6.96 22.17 -2.12
C ARG A 344 -7.56 23.31 -2.96
N LEU A 345 -8.53 22.99 -3.82
CA LEU A 345 -9.25 23.98 -4.62
C LEU A 345 -10.04 24.94 -3.72
N VAL A 346 -10.85 24.40 -2.81
CA VAL A 346 -11.70 25.17 -1.90
C VAL A 346 -10.87 26.11 -1.02
N GLU A 347 -9.77 25.62 -0.46
CA GLU A 347 -8.84 26.42 0.35
C GLU A 347 -8.20 27.55 -0.45
N SER A 348 -7.77 27.25 -1.69
CA SER A 348 -7.17 28.24 -2.58
C SER A 348 -8.17 29.33 -2.98
N LEU A 349 -9.42 28.95 -3.28
CA LEU A 349 -10.51 29.88 -3.55
C LEU A 349 -10.86 30.72 -2.31
N ARG A 350 -10.93 30.11 -1.13
CA ARG A 350 -11.14 30.82 0.15
C ARG A 350 -10.06 31.88 0.39
N SER A 351 -8.80 31.56 0.09
CA SER A 351 -7.68 32.51 0.19
C SER A 351 -7.79 33.68 -0.80
N CYS A 352 -8.36 33.47 -1.99
CA CYS A 352 -8.61 34.55 -2.94
C CYS A 352 -9.78 35.43 -2.50
N LEU A 353 -10.90 34.81 -2.09
CA LEU A 353 -12.18 35.48 -1.87
C LEU A 353 -12.32 36.09 -0.46
N GLY A 354 -11.52 35.66 0.51
CA GLY A 354 -11.56 36.15 1.89
C GLY A 354 -10.98 37.56 2.08
N THR A 355 -11.52 38.32 3.05
CA THR A 355 -11.06 39.68 3.41
C THR A 355 -10.17 39.76 4.65
N SER A 356 -9.76 38.65 5.29
CA SER A 356 -8.91 38.72 6.49
C SER A 356 -7.74 37.75 6.49
N ARG A 357 -6.60 38.24 7.02
CA ARG A 357 -5.37 37.49 7.33
C ARG A 357 -5.59 36.35 8.35
N GLU A 358 -6.74 36.28 9.01
CA GLU A 358 -7.02 35.31 10.08
C GLU A 358 -7.55 33.97 9.55
N ALA A 359 -8.23 33.95 8.39
CA ALA A 359 -8.65 32.69 7.74
C ALA A 359 -7.46 31.87 7.20
N VAL A 360 -6.34 32.53 6.92
CA VAL A 360 -5.09 31.89 6.47
C VAL A 360 -4.39 31.16 7.63
N ALA A 361 -4.67 31.54 8.89
CA ALA A 361 -4.08 30.90 10.08
C ALA A 361 -4.87 29.68 10.57
N ALA A 362 -6.18 29.59 10.28
CA ALA A 362 -7.05 28.51 10.77
C ALA A 362 -7.12 27.28 9.84
N ALA A 363 -6.53 27.35 8.63
CA ALA A 363 -6.60 26.30 7.61
C ALA A 363 -5.23 25.64 7.34
N VAL A 364 -4.45 25.38 8.38
CA VAL A 364 -3.30 24.48 8.24
C VAL A 364 -3.85 23.06 8.25
N VAL A 365 -4.07 22.49 7.05
CA VAL A 365 -4.12 21.02 6.88
C VAL A 365 -2.95 20.49 7.70
N ARG A 366 -3.20 19.67 8.73
CA ARG A 366 -2.13 19.01 9.50
C ARG A 366 -1.25 18.31 8.48
N ARG A 367 -0.10 18.92 8.15
CA ARG A 367 0.82 18.37 7.17
C ARG A 367 1.27 17.07 7.77
N ARG A 368 0.90 15.94 7.14
CA ARG A 368 1.30 14.62 7.61
C ARG A 368 2.82 14.61 7.75
N LYS A 369 3.32 13.98 8.82
CA LYS A 369 4.76 13.92 9.06
C LYS A 369 5.46 13.24 7.89
N PRO A 370 6.65 13.71 7.49
CA PRO A 370 7.48 13.03 6.51
C PRO A 370 7.60 11.54 6.83
N ALA A 371 7.35 10.70 5.84
CA ALA A 371 7.39 9.25 5.99
C ALA A 371 8.08 8.60 4.78
N VAL A 372 8.92 7.61 5.06
CA VAL A 372 9.53 6.72 4.06
C VAL A 372 9.03 5.32 4.30
N MET A 373 8.69 4.60 3.24
CA MET A 373 8.22 3.23 3.34
C MET A 373 9.08 2.28 2.51
N LEU A 374 9.57 1.22 3.14
CA LEU A 374 10.29 0.14 2.47
C LEU A 374 9.36 -1.03 2.21
N GLN A 375 9.04 -1.28 0.94
CA GLN A 375 8.28 -2.44 0.49
C GLN A 375 9.21 -3.39 -0.26
N GLY A 376 8.85 -4.66 -0.38
CA GLY A 376 9.72 -5.69 -0.95
C GLY A 376 9.13 -6.23 -2.24
N THR A 377 9.96 -6.77 -3.14
CA THR A 377 9.45 -7.60 -4.23
C THR A 377 9.04 -9.01 -3.75
N ALA A 378 9.52 -9.42 -2.57
CA ALA A 378 9.20 -10.66 -1.91
C ALA A 378 9.35 -10.55 -0.37
N SER A 379 9.03 -11.64 0.33
CA SER A 379 9.43 -11.85 1.73
C SER A 379 10.95 -12.03 1.84
N ASN A 380 11.55 -11.65 2.97
CA ASN A 380 12.98 -11.79 3.26
C ASN A 380 13.98 -11.12 2.27
N VAL A 381 13.58 -10.07 1.56
CA VAL A 381 14.51 -9.25 0.74
C VAL A 381 15.39 -8.28 1.56
N GLY A 382 15.33 -8.37 2.90
CA GLY A 382 16.09 -7.52 3.83
C GLY A 382 15.43 -6.18 4.20
N LYS A 383 14.11 -6.04 4.04
CA LYS A 383 13.34 -4.84 4.42
C LYS A 383 13.59 -4.40 5.86
N SER A 384 13.50 -5.33 6.82
CA SER A 384 13.58 -5.03 8.25
C SER A 384 14.95 -4.48 8.66
N VAL A 385 16.01 -5.01 8.04
CA VAL A 385 17.40 -4.54 8.22
C VAL A 385 17.57 -3.15 7.61
N LEU A 386 17.09 -2.94 6.39
CA LEU A 386 17.14 -1.61 5.76
C LEU A 386 16.29 -0.58 6.53
N ALA A 387 15.14 -0.97 7.09
CA ALA A 387 14.32 -0.10 7.93
C ALA A 387 15.08 0.31 9.20
N ALA A 388 15.78 -0.62 9.86
CA ALA A 388 16.65 -0.31 10.98
C ALA A 388 17.80 0.64 10.57
N ALA A 389 18.39 0.45 9.38
CA ALA A 389 19.39 1.36 8.84
C ALA A 389 18.84 2.77 8.63
N PHE A 390 17.66 2.90 8.02
CA PHE A 390 17.01 4.21 7.79
C PHE A 390 16.64 4.90 9.11
N CYS A 391 16.14 4.15 10.10
CA CYS A 391 15.94 4.66 11.46
C CYS A 391 17.22 5.25 12.04
N ARG A 392 18.32 4.49 11.98
CA ARG A 392 19.61 4.93 12.53
C ARG A 392 20.19 6.13 11.76
N ILE A 393 20.09 6.14 10.43
CA ILE A 393 20.54 7.28 9.61
C ILE A 393 19.76 8.54 9.99
N LEU A 394 18.42 8.49 10.01
CA LEU A 394 17.59 9.66 10.34
C LEU A 394 17.82 10.17 11.77
N LEU A 395 18.06 9.27 12.72
CA LEU A 395 18.47 9.64 14.07
C LEU A 395 19.82 10.39 14.07
N GLN A 396 20.81 9.90 13.31
CA GLN A 396 22.13 10.53 13.17
C GLN A 396 22.06 11.89 12.46
N GLU A 397 21.07 12.10 11.56
CA GLU A 397 20.75 13.42 10.97
C GLU A 397 20.02 14.36 11.94
N GLY A 398 19.70 13.91 13.16
CA GLY A 398 19.11 14.73 14.23
C GLY A 398 17.59 14.74 14.31
N TYR A 399 16.90 13.84 13.57
CA TYR A 399 15.45 13.72 13.64
C TYR A 399 14.99 12.83 14.79
N ARG A 400 13.85 13.17 15.42
CA ARG A 400 13.12 12.21 16.25
C ARG A 400 12.37 11.26 15.34
N VAL A 401 12.83 10.03 15.22
CA VAL A 401 12.29 9.05 14.28
C VAL A 401 11.62 7.88 15.01
N ALA A 402 10.52 7.37 14.45
CA ALA A 402 9.86 6.16 14.94
C ALA A 402 9.63 5.14 13.82
N PRO A 403 9.84 3.83 14.10
CA PRO A 403 9.55 2.79 13.14
C PRO A 403 8.07 2.39 13.19
N PHE A 404 7.56 1.86 12.08
CA PHE A 404 6.19 1.35 12.02
C PHE A 404 6.06 0.18 11.04
N LYS A 405 5.48 -0.94 11.48
CA LYS A 405 5.08 -2.07 10.64
C LYS A 405 3.68 -2.49 11.01
N ALA A 406 2.72 -2.13 10.15
CA ALA A 406 1.29 -2.34 10.38
C ALA A 406 0.95 -3.77 10.82
N GLN A 407 1.61 -4.76 10.21
CA GLN A 407 1.47 -6.17 10.55
C GLN A 407 2.81 -6.88 10.43
N ASN A 408 3.21 -7.60 11.47
CA ASN A 408 4.32 -8.54 11.42
C ASN A 408 3.79 -9.98 11.57
N MET A 409 4.48 -10.94 10.98
CA MET A 409 4.25 -12.37 11.16
C MET A 409 5.56 -13.02 11.60
N SER A 410 5.69 -13.36 12.88
CA SER A 410 6.92 -13.93 13.44
C SER A 410 6.65 -14.73 14.72
N LEU A 411 7.39 -15.81 14.93
CA LEU A 411 7.40 -16.56 16.19
C LEU A 411 8.23 -15.87 17.28
N ASN A 412 9.19 -15.03 16.88
CA ASN A 412 10.09 -14.31 17.77
C ASN A 412 9.47 -12.99 18.23
N SER A 413 9.35 -12.84 19.54
CA SER A 413 8.75 -11.64 20.13
C SER A 413 9.43 -11.21 21.41
N PHE A 414 9.33 -9.94 21.67
CA PHE A 414 9.73 -9.26 22.89
C PHE A 414 8.50 -8.89 23.71
N VAL A 415 8.71 -8.60 25.00
CA VAL A 415 7.70 -8.03 25.87
C VAL A 415 8.10 -6.61 26.25
N THR A 416 7.28 -5.64 25.89
CA THR A 416 7.50 -4.22 26.21
C THR A 416 7.43 -3.99 27.72
N ARG A 417 7.91 -2.84 28.18
CA ARG A 417 7.84 -2.43 29.58
C ARG A 417 6.42 -2.46 30.16
N GLU A 418 5.42 -2.20 29.33
CA GLU A 418 4.00 -2.21 29.70
C GLU A 418 3.36 -3.61 29.63
N GLY A 419 4.14 -4.66 29.37
CA GLY A 419 3.65 -6.04 29.28
C GLY A 419 2.99 -6.38 27.94
N GLY A 420 3.29 -5.63 26.87
CA GLY A 420 2.76 -5.88 25.53
C GLY A 420 3.68 -6.74 24.68
N GLU A 421 3.12 -7.66 23.89
CA GLU A 421 3.90 -8.53 23.00
C GLU A 421 4.18 -7.89 21.63
N MET A 422 5.43 -7.94 21.17
CA MET A 422 5.87 -7.24 19.95
C MET A 422 6.89 -8.06 19.14
N GLY A 423 6.89 -7.97 17.81
CA GLY A 423 7.89 -8.66 16.97
C GLY A 423 9.33 -8.16 17.17
N ARG A 424 10.32 -9.07 17.15
CA ARG A 424 11.75 -8.72 17.38
C ARG A 424 12.33 -7.74 16.37
N ALA A 425 11.91 -7.77 15.10
CA ALA A 425 12.39 -6.82 14.10
C ALA A 425 12.07 -5.36 14.44
N GLN A 426 10.86 -5.07 14.93
CA GLN A 426 10.50 -3.71 15.30
C GLN A 426 11.16 -3.27 16.60
N VAL A 427 11.50 -4.21 17.49
CA VAL A 427 12.32 -3.93 18.69
C VAL A 427 13.72 -3.51 18.28
N LEU A 428 14.32 -4.19 17.29
CA LEU A 428 15.60 -3.78 16.71
C LEU A 428 15.50 -2.39 16.04
N GLN A 429 14.39 -2.12 15.33
CA GLN A 429 14.16 -0.81 14.73
C GLN A 429 13.97 0.30 15.79
N ALA A 430 13.32 0.01 16.93
CA ALA A 430 13.21 0.94 18.05
C ALA A 430 14.58 1.22 18.68
N ALA A 431 15.41 0.18 18.86
CA ALA A 431 16.81 0.35 19.26
C ALA A 431 17.61 1.18 18.25
N ALA A 432 17.38 1.00 16.94
CA ALA A 432 17.96 1.85 15.90
C ALA A 432 17.58 3.33 16.02
N CYS A 433 16.43 3.65 16.63
CA CYS A 433 16.02 5.02 16.96
C CYS A 433 16.45 5.49 18.36
N ARG A 434 17.05 4.63 19.19
CA ARG A 434 17.31 4.87 20.62
C ARG A 434 16.05 5.24 21.42
N ILE A 435 14.95 4.55 21.14
CA ILE A 435 13.68 4.70 21.87
C ILE A 435 13.22 3.35 22.42
N GLU A 436 12.36 3.38 23.44
CA GLU A 436 11.79 2.18 24.03
C GLU A 436 10.83 1.48 23.05
N PRO A 437 10.79 0.13 23.01
CA PRO A 437 9.82 -0.60 22.20
C PRO A 437 8.37 -0.30 22.62
N ASP A 438 7.56 0.13 21.65
CA ASP A 438 6.15 0.46 21.81
C ASP A 438 5.29 -0.41 20.88
N VAL A 439 4.26 -1.05 21.41
CA VAL A 439 3.36 -1.94 20.65
C VAL A 439 2.66 -1.22 19.48
N ARG A 440 2.53 0.10 19.52
CA ARG A 440 1.99 0.91 18.40
C ARG A 440 2.88 0.84 17.16
N MET A 441 4.18 0.58 17.31
CA MET A 441 5.11 0.42 16.18
C MET A 441 4.88 -0.91 15.45
N ASN A 442 4.25 -1.90 16.10
CA ASN A 442 3.80 -3.15 15.50
C ASN A 442 2.39 -3.51 16.01
N PRO A 443 1.33 -2.82 15.54
CA PRO A 443 0.01 -2.90 16.15
C PRO A 443 -0.66 -4.25 15.92
N VAL A 444 -0.21 -5.04 14.92
CA VAL A 444 -0.69 -6.39 14.64
C VAL A 444 0.49 -7.35 14.54
N LEU A 445 0.50 -8.37 15.39
CA LEU A 445 1.46 -9.46 15.33
C LEU A 445 0.71 -10.78 15.12
N LEU A 446 1.11 -11.50 14.07
CA LEU A 446 0.60 -12.83 13.76
C LEU A 446 1.65 -13.87 14.16
N LYS A 447 1.23 -14.87 14.93
CA LYS A 447 2.07 -16.01 15.29
C LYS A 447 1.52 -17.29 14.68
N PRO A 448 2.15 -17.84 13.64
CA PRO A 448 1.71 -19.10 13.05
C PRO A 448 1.68 -20.19 14.13
N ASN A 449 0.57 -20.93 14.23
CA ASN A 449 0.45 -22.09 15.13
C ASN A 449 0.10 -23.38 14.37
N SER A 450 -0.21 -23.27 13.08
CA SER A 450 -0.50 -24.38 12.16
C SER A 450 -0.25 -23.92 10.72
N GLN A 451 -0.47 -24.79 9.74
CA GLN A 451 -0.33 -24.43 8.32
C GLN A 451 -1.37 -23.41 7.83
N THR A 452 -2.53 -23.31 8.49
CA THR A 452 -3.68 -22.50 8.04
C THR A 452 -4.22 -21.53 9.09
N GLY A 453 -3.57 -21.46 10.27
CA GLY A 453 -3.99 -20.64 11.39
C GLY A 453 -2.84 -19.91 12.06
N ALA A 454 -3.18 -18.78 12.69
CA ALA A 454 -2.26 -18.00 13.50
C ALA A 454 -2.97 -17.43 14.74
N GLN A 455 -2.22 -17.29 15.82
CA GLN A 455 -2.61 -16.42 16.93
C GLN A 455 -2.50 -14.97 16.49
N VAL A 456 -3.57 -14.22 16.69
CA VAL A 456 -3.66 -12.79 16.37
C VAL A 456 -3.47 -11.99 17.65
N ILE A 457 -2.48 -11.10 17.64
CA ILE A 457 -2.16 -10.17 18.72
C ILE A 457 -2.38 -8.77 18.19
N VAL A 458 -3.15 -7.95 18.92
CA VAL A 458 -3.45 -6.56 18.57
C VAL A 458 -3.00 -5.66 19.72
N LEU A 459 -2.16 -4.67 19.42
CA LEU A 459 -1.56 -3.74 20.41
C LEU A 459 -0.98 -4.49 21.62
N GLY A 460 -0.21 -5.54 21.34
CA GLY A 460 0.46 -6.35 22.34
C GLY A 460 -0.41 -7.34 23.13
N LYS A 461 -1.71 -7.43 22.84
CA LYS A 461 -2.63 -8.34 23.54
C LYS A 461 -3.21 -9.41 22.61
N PRO A 462 -3.24 -10.69 23.02
CA PRO A 462 -3.83 -11.75 22.22
C PRO A 462 -5.35 -11.53 22.10
N VAL A 463 -5.89 -11.60 20.88
CA VAL A 463 -7.34 -11.48 20.62
C VAL A 463 -7.99 -12.80 20.21
N GLY A 464 -7.19 -13.80 19.82
CA GLY A 464 -7.66 -15.15 19.52
C GLY A 464 -6.81 -15.86 18.46
N ASN A 465 -7.11 -17.14 18.23
CA ASN A 465 -6.58 -17.92 17.12
C ASN A 465 -7.56 -17.83 15.94
N MET A 466 -7.07 -17.51 14.75
CA MET A 466 -7.90 -17.33 13.57
C MET A 466 -7.34 -18.12 12.38
N GLY A 467 -8.24 -18.73 11.61
CA GLY A 467 -7.92 -19.21 10.27
C GLY A 467 -7.81 -18.06 9.27
N VAL A 468 -7.31 -18.36 8.06
CA VAL A 468 -7.13 -17.35 6.99
C VAL A 468 -8.41 -16.57 6.67
N VAL A 469 -9.56 -17.25 6.57
CA VAL A 469 -10.85 -16.63 6.20
C VAL A 469 -11.36 -15.68 7.29
N ASP A 470 -11.35 -16.13 8.54
CA ASP A 470 -11.78 -15.33 9.68
C ASP A 470 -10.90 -14.08 9.83
N TYR A 471 -9.59 -14.25 9.61
CA TYR A 471 -8.65 -13.13 9.66
C TYR A 471 -8.89 -12.10 8.55
N LEU A 472 -9.23 -12.53 7.33
CA LEU A 472 -9.57 -11.61 6.23
C LEU A 472 -10.79 -10.75 6.55
N GLN A 473 -11.80 -11.30 7.22
CA GLN A 473 -12.96 -10.52 7.70
C GLN A 473 -12.56 -9.59 8.85
N PHE A 474 -11.72 -10.08 9.77
CA PHE A 474 -11.22 -9.30 10.90
C PHE A 474 -10.34 -8.11 10.47
N LYS A 475 -9.62 -8.22 9.35
CA LYS A 475 -8.80 -7.14 8.77
C LYS A 475 -9.53 -5.81 8.61
N GLN A 476 -10.81 -5.84 8.24
CA GLN A 476 -11.62 -4.63 8.09
C GLN A 476 -11.77 -3.87 9.42
N LYS A 477 -11.93 -4.60 10.53
CA LYS A 477 -12.06 -4.03 11.88
C LYS A 477 -10.73 -3.49 12.40
N ILE A 478 -9.62 -4.20 12.16
CA ILE A 478 -8.29 -3.78 12.65
C ILE A 478 -7.66 -2.65 11.83
N ALA A 479 -8.12 -2.40 10.60
CA ALA A 479 -7.58 -1.34 9.75
C ALA A 479 -7.68 0.05 10.40
N GLU A 480 -8.70 0.31 11.21
CA GLU A 480 -8.83 1.54 11.99
C GLU A 480 -7.82 1.61 13.13
N THR A 481 -7.60 0.49 13.84
CA THR A 481 -6.59 0.39 14.90
C THR A 481 -5.18 0.65 14.35
N VAL A 482 -4.84 0.09 13.19
CA VAL A 482 -3.55 0.32 12.52
C VAL A 482 -3.37 1.80 12.17
N ARG A 483 -4.40 2.42 11.58
CA ARG A 483 -4.38 3.85 11.21
C ARG A 483 -4.21 4.74 12.44
N ARG A 484 -4.96 4.48 13.51
CA ARG A 484 -4.85 5.20 14.77
C ARG A 484 -3.47 5.06 15.41
N ALA A 485 -2.92 3.84 15.47
CA ALA A 485 -1.58 3.60 16.02
C ALA A 485 -0.49 4.36 15.23
N TYR A 486 -0.62 4.42 13.90
CA TYR A 486 0.25 5.24 13.06
C TYR A 486 0.10 6.73 13.38
N ASP A 487 -1.13 7.25 13.43
CA ASP A 487 -1.40 8.68 13.65
C ASP A 487 -0.91 9.16 15.02
N GLU A 488 -1.12 8.35 16.07
CA GLU A 488 -0.64 8.63 17.43
C GLU A 488 0.89 8.68 17.49
N LEU A 489 1.58 7.73 16.85
CA LEU A 489 3.04 7.77 16.75
C LEU A 489 3.53 8.95 15.91
N ALA A 490 2.92 9.19 14.76
CA ALA A 490 3.30 10.31 13.90
C ALA A 490 3.12 11.67 14.60
N ASP A 491 2.14 11.82 15.47
CA ASP A 491 1.96 13.04 16.27
C ASP A 491 3.10 13.28 17.28
N GLU A 492 3.78 12.21 17.74
CA GLU A 492 4.85 12.27 18.73
C GLU A 492 6.26 12.49 18.14
N TYR A 493 6.47 12.14 16.86
CA TYR A 493 7.79 12.13 16.22
C TYR A 493 7.87 13.09 15.01
N ASP A 494 9.09 13.33 14.53
CA ASP A 494 9.33 14.23 13.39
C ASP A 494 9.22 13.49 12.05
N VAL A 495 9.66 12.23 12.03
CA VAL A 495 9.77 11.40 10.81
C VAL A 495 9.37 9.96 11.12
N MET A 496 8.67 9.32 10.19
CA MET A 496 8.27 7.91 10.29
C MET A 496 9.06 7.03 9.30
N VAL A 497 9.56 5.89 9.76
CA VAL A 497 10.13 4.84 8.91
C VAL A 497 9.18 3.65 8.90
N VAL A 498 8.55 3.41 7.76
CA VAL A 498 7.51 2.40 7.61
C VAL A 498 8.06 1.16 6.90
N GLU A 499 7.79 -0.01 7.43
CA GLU A 499 8.11 -1.29 6.79
C GLU A 499 6.84 -1.95 6.25
N GLY A 500 6.85 -2.33 4.97
CA GLY A 500 5.80 -3.15 4.35
C GLY A 500 5.96 -4.65 4.64
N ALA A 501 4.94 -5.44 4.34
CA ALA A 501 4.96 -6.89 4.51
C ALA A 501 4.87 -7.61 3.16
N GLY A 502 5.83 -8.49 2.87
CA GLY A 502 5.87 -9.22 1.59
C GLY A 502 5.98 -8.29 0.38
N SER A 503 5.24 -8.62 -0.69
CA SER A 503 5.11 -7.84 -1.91
C SER A 503 3.82 -6.99 -1.92
N PRO A 504 3.88 -5.73 -2.40
CA PRO A 504 2.67 -4.91 -2.59
C PRO A 504 1.86 -5.34 -3.82
N ALA A 505 2.40 -6.25 -4.65
CA ALA A 505 1.80 -6.72 -5.89
C ALA A 505 1.08 -8.08 -5.78
N GLU A 506 0.76 -8.53 -4.56
CA GLU A 506 -0.04 -9.75 -4.33
C GLU A 506 -1.51 -9.52 -4.75
N VAL A 507 -1.81 -9.75 -6.03
CA VAL A 507 -3.09 -9.39 -6.68
C VAL A 507 -4.33 -9.94 -5.96
N ASN A 508 -4.21 -11.10 -5.31
CA ASN A 508 -5.25 -11.73 -4.52
C ASN A 508 -5.48 -11.06 -3.15
N LEU A 509 -4.49 -10.30 -2.64
CA LEU A 509 -4.53 -9.64 -1.34
C LEU A 509 -4.77 -8.12 -1.43
N GLN A 510 -4.54 -7.50 -2.60
CA GLN A 510 -4.64 -6.04 -2.79
C GLN A 510 -5.94 -5.41 -2.29
N ARG A 511 -7.09 -6.09 -2.47
CA ARG A 511 -8.41 -5.59 -2.03
C ARG A 511 -8.54 -5.46 -0.50
N HIS A 512 -7.76 -6.23 0.24
CA HIS A 512 -7.77 -6.29 1.71
C HIS A 512 -6.41 -5.89 2.30
N ASP A 513 -5.64 -5.11 1.54
CA ASP A 513 -4.35 -4.62 1.99
C ASP A 513 -4.52 -3.65 3.17
N ILE A 514 -3.72 -3.88 4.22
CA ILE A 514 -3.57 -3.00 5.38
C ILE A 514 -2.10 -2.77 5.73
N VAL A 515 -1.18 -3.32 4.94
CA VAL A 515 0.24 -3.49 5.30
C VAL A 515 1.20 -2.84 4.31
N ASN A 516 0.77 -2.64 3.05
CA ASN A 516 1.60 -2.12 1.98
C ASN A 516 1.06 -0.77 1.47
N MET A 517 0.39 -0.75 0.32
CA MET A 517 -0.07 0.49 -0.31
C MET A 517 -1.19 1.16 0.46
N ALA A 518 -2.01 0.40 1.20
CA ALA A 518 -2.98 0.99 2.13
C ALA A 518 -2.29 1.82 3.22
N THR A 519 -1.22 1.30 3.82
CA THR A 519 -0.40 2.04 4.79
C THR A 519 0.33 3.20 4.13
N ALA A 520 0.91 3.01 2.94
CA ALA A 520 1.58 4.09 2.20
C ALA A 520 0.64 5.26 1.89
N ARG A 521 -0.63 4.97 1.51
CA ARG A 521 -1.68 5.97 1.30
C ARG A 521 -2.05 6.70 2.59
N HIS A 522 -2.14 5.97 3.70
CA HIS A 522 -2.46 6.57 5.00
C HIS A 522 -1.31 7.42 5.55
N ALA A 523 -0.07 7.00 5.33
CA ALA A 523 1.13 7.73 5.76
C ALA A 523 1.50 8.90 4.82
N ASP A 524 0.98 8.88 3.58
CA ASP A 524 1.52 9.68 2.46
C ASP A 524 3.04 9.48 2.27
N ALA A 525 3.48 8.23 2.39
CA ALA A 525 4.89 7.88 2.42
C ALA A 525 5.52 7.81 1.02
N ALA A 526 6.79 8.21 0.92
CA ALA A 526 7.64 7.90 -0.24
C ALA A 526 8.03 6.42 -0.20
N VAL A 527 7.59 5.63 -1.18
CA VAL A 527 7.78 4.17 -1.20
C VAL A 527 9.03 3.79 -1.98
N TYR A 528 9.91 2.99 -1.39
CA TYR A 528 11.03 2.34 -2.09
C TYR A 528 10.83 0.84 -2.15
N LEU A 529 10.92 0.28 -3.35
CA LEU A 529 10.82 -1.16 -3.60
C LEU A 529 12.19 -1.80 -3.46
N VAL A 530 12.35 -2.67 -2.46
CA VAL A 530 13.56 -3.42 -2.15
C VAL A 530 13.53 -4.76 -2.88
N GLY A 531 14.63 -5.09 -3.57
CA GLY A 531 14.80 -6.35 -4.27
C GLY A 531 16.08 -7.04 -3.85
N ASP A 532 16.02 -8.36 -3.69
CA ASP A 532 17.18 -9.21 -3.39
C ASP A 532 17.82 -9.70 -4.70
N ILE A 533 19.06 -9.30 -4.96
CA ILE A 533 19.79 -9.74 -6.15
C ILE A 533 20.48 -11.09 -5.97
N ASP A 534 20.72 -11.53 -4.74
CA ASP A 534 21.39 -12.82 -4.44
C ASP A 534 20.51 -14.00 -4.89
N CYS A 535 19.18 -13.83 -4.82
CA CYS A 535 18.20 -14.79 -5.33
C CYS A 535 18.03 -14.80 -6.87
N GLY A 536 18.63 -13.84 -7.58
CA GLY A 536 18.43 -13.64 -9.01
C GLY A 536 17.06 -13.04 -9.40
N GLY A 537 16.93 -12.59 -10.65
CA GLY A 537 15.65 -12.11 -11.20
C GLY A 537 15.18 -10.73 -10.71
N VAL A 538 16.00 -9.98 -9.96
CA VAL A 538 15.61 -8.73 -9.29
C VAL A 538 15.00 -7.67 -10.23
N PHE A 539 15.52 -7.52 -11.45
CA PHE A 539 15.01 -6.54 -12.42
C PHE A 539 13.61 -6.89 -12.93
N ALA A 540 13.36 -8.17 -13.18
CA ALA A 540 12.03 -8.65 -13.54
C ALA A 540 11.06 -8.48 -12.37
N ALA A 541 11.52 -8.74 -11.14
CA ALA A 541 10.73 -8.54 -9.94
C ALA A 541 10.36 -7.06 -9.72
N PHE A 542 11.28 -6.12 -9.97
CA PHE A 542 10.99 -4.68 -9.92
C PHE A 542 9.97 -4.24 -10.95
N VAL A 543 10.22 -4.56 -12.23
CA VAL A 543 9.31 -4.18 -13.33
C VAL A 543 7.93 -4.81 -13.13
N GLY A 544 7.89 -6.11 -12.83
CA GLY A 544 6.64 -6.84 -12.58
C GLY A 544 5.86 -6.30 -11.39
N THR A 545 6.54 -6.06 -10.25
CA THR A 545 5.88 -5.47 -9.07
C THR A 545 5.34 -4.08 -9.40
N TYR A 546 6.13 -3.22 -10.05
CA TYR A 546 5.71 -1.87 -10.42
C TYR A 546 4.53 -1.86 -11.39
N GLU A 547 4.55 -2.71 -12.42
CA GLU A 547 3.48 -2.81 -13.42
C GLU A 547 2.19 -3.43 -12.86
N LEU A 548 2.26 -4.27 -11.83
CA LEU A 548 1.06 -4.83 -11.18
C LEU A 548 0.38 -3.86 -10.21
N LEU A 549 1.03 -2.75 -9.85
CA LEU A 549 0.42 -1.73 -9.00
C LEU A 549 -0.59 -0.87 -9.78
N PRO A 550 -1.70 -0.45 -9.15
CA PRO A 550 -2.58 0.55 -9.72
C PRO A 550 -1.82 1.86 -10.00
N PRO A 551 -2.18 2.64 -11.05
CA PRO A 551 -1.47 3.87 -11.40
C PRO A 551 -1.36 4.89 -10.26
N ALA A 552 -2.39 4.98 -9.41
CA ALA A 552 -2.39 5.85 -8.24
C ALA A 552 -1.32 5.45 -7.20
N ASP A 553 -1.00 4.17 -7.09
CA ASP A 553 0.03 3.64 -6.18
C ASP A 553 1.42 3.68 -6.82
N ARG A 554 1.55 3.46 -8.14
CA ARG A 554 2.81 3.68 -8.89
C ARG A 554 3.36 5.09 -8.72
N ARG A 555 2.49 6.09 -8.54
CA ARG A 555 2.91 7.47 -8.26
C ARG A 555 3.64 7.63 -6.93
N ARG A 556 3.38 6.77 -5.94
CA ARG A 556 4.02 6.77 -4.61
C ARG A 556 5.37 6.05 -4.58
N VAL A 557 5.60 5.15 -5.55
CA VAL A 557 6.91 4.50 -5.70
C VAL A 557 7.93 5.56 -6.14
N ALA A 558 8.78 5.96 -5.20
CA ALA A 558 9.81 6.95 -5.37
C ALA A 558 11.06 6.39 -6.07
N GLY A 559 11.32 5.08 -5.92
CA GLY A 559 12.44 4.39 -6.56
C GLY A 559 12.61 2.94 -6.12
N PHE A 560 13.75 2.36 -6.47
CA PHE A 560 14.13 0.99 -6.14
C PHE A 560 15.42 0.93 -5.33
N ILE A 561 15.57 -0.11 -4.50
CA ILE A 561 16.79 -0.42 -3.76
C ILE A 561 17.19 -1.86 -4.05
N ILE A 562 18.38 -2.06 -4.61
CA ILE A 562 18.95 -3.39 -4.75
C ILE A 562 19.69 -3.74 -3.45
N ASN A 563 19.41 -4.90 -2.90
CA ASN A 563 20.02 -5.38 -1.67
C ASN A 563 20.79 -6.69 -1.91
N ARG A 564 21.73 -7.01 -1.00
CA ARG A 564 22.51 -8.25 -0.97
C ARG A 564 23.41 -8.48 -2.19
N PHE A 565 23.95 -7.40 -2.77
CA PHE A 565 24.80 -7.52 -3.95
C PHE A 565 26.20 -8.06 -3.64
N ARG A 566 26.72 -8.94 -4.51
CA ARG A 566 28.09 -9.45 -4.47
C ARG A 566 28.80 -9.08 -5.77
N GLY A 567 29.95 -8.40 -5.65
CA GLY A 567 30.78 -8.05 -6.81
C GLY A 567 30.96 -6.56 -6.98
N LYS A 568 31.23 -6.14 -8.22
CA LYS A 568 31.52 -4.75 -8.61
C LYS A 568 30.25 -4.04 -9.08
N PRO A 569 29.76 -2.99 -8.37
CA PRO A 569 28.49 -2.34 -8.69
C PRO A 569 28.40 -1.78 -10.11
N GLU A 570 29.53 -1.36 -10.70
CA GLU A 570 29.62 -0.77 -12.04
C GLU A 570 29.16 -1.75 -13.14
N LEU A 571 29.12 -3.06 -12.85
CA LEU A 571 28.60 -4.07 -13.77
C LEU A 571 27.07 -4.02 -13.91
N LEU A 572 26.37 -3.25 -13.06
CA LEU A 572 24.92 -3.16 -13.07
C LEU A 572 24.38 -1.96 -13.85
N ASP A 573 25.22 -0.99 -14.27
CA ASP A 573 24.79 0.30 -14.82
C ASP A 573 23.76 0.18 -15.96
N GLU A 574 23.98 -0.73 -16.92
CA GLU A 574 23.02 -0.95 -18.02
C GLU A 574 21.67 -1.49 -17.55
N ALA A 575 21.69 -2.36 -16.53
CA ALA A 575 20.51 -2.98 -15.95
C ALA A 575 19.74 -2.00 -15.05
N LEU A 576 20.44 -1.14 -14.31
CA LEU A 576 19.83 -0.03 -13.58
C LEU A 576 19.11 0.90 -14.55
N ALA A 577 19.80 1.35 -15.60
CA ALA A 577 19.23 2.23 -16.62
C ALA A 577 18.03 1.58 -17.35
N PHE A 578 18.02 0.25 -17.50
CA PHE A 578 16.86 -0.47 -18.04
C PHE A 578 15.62 -0.32 -17.15
N VAL A 579 15.75 -0.49 -15.83
CA VAL A 579 14.64 -0.31 -14.89
C VAL A 579 14.11 1.12 -14.96
N GLU A 580 15.00 2.11 -15.01
CA GLU A 580 14.60 3.52 -15.12
C GLU A 580 13.86 3.81 -16.41
N ARG A 581 14.36 3.36 -17.56
CA ARG A 581 13.68 3.51 -18.86
C ARG A 581 12.30 2.85 -18.87
N ARG A 582 12.16 1.69 -18.20
CA ARG A 582 10.91 0.93 -18.21
C ARG A 582 9.87 1.49 -17.25
N THR A 583 10.29 1.99 -16.10
CA THR A 583 9.39 2.36 -15.00
C THR A 583 9.23 3.88 -14.82
N GLY A 584 10.19 4.66 -15.34
CA GLY A 584 10.30 6.10 -15.09
C GLY A 584 10.79 6.44 -13.68
N ARG A 585 11.28 5.46 -12.91
CA ARG A 585 11.74 5.63 -11.52
C ARG A 585 13.19 5.19 -11.37
N SER A 586 13.94 5.95 -10.58
CA SER A 586 15.37 5.72 -10.34
C SER A 586 15.62 4.50 -9.47
N VAL A 587 16.77 3.86 -9.67
CA VAL A 587 17.34 2.94 -8.68
C VAL A 587 18.26 3.74 -7.78
N LEU A 588 17.94 3.84 -6.48
CA LEU A 588 18.68 4.68 -5.52
C LEU A 588 20.12 4.23 -5.31
N GLY A 589 20.38 2.94 -5.47
CA GLY A 589 21.68 2.36 -5.22
C GLY A 589 21.62 0.87 -4.90
N VAL A 590 22.78 0.33 -4.57
CA VAL A 590 23.04 -1.11 -4.46
C VAL A 590 23.73 -1.36 -3.13
N VAL A 591 23.01 -1.97 -2.19
CA VAL A 591 23.53 -2.34 -0.86
C VAL A 591 24.28 -3.67 -0.97
N PRO A 592 25.55 -3.75 -0.52
CA PRO A 592 26.35 -4.96 -0.61
C PRO A 592 25.81 -6.08 0.31
N TYR A 593 26.17 -7.31 0.02
CA TYR A 593 25.92 -8.45 0.89
C TYR A 593 26.73 -8.31 2.19
N LEU A 594 26.02 -8.26 3.33
CA LEU A 594 26.62 -8.15 4.66
C LEU A 594 26.67 -9.54 5.32
N SER A 595 27.85 -10.17 5.31
CA SER A 595 28.05 -11.49 5.91
C SER A 595 27.99 -11.49 7.43
N ASN A 596 28.45 -10.42 8.07
CA ASN A 596 28.49 -10.28 9.53
C ASN A 596 27.73 -9.03 9.98
N LEU A 597 26.40 -9.13 10.03
CA LEU A 597 25.54 -8.04 10.49
C LEU A 597 25.75 -7.72 11.97
N GLY A 598 26.01 -8.72 12.82
CA GLY A 598 26.14 -8.54 14.27
C GLY A 598 24.86 -8.00 14.92
N LEU A 599 23.71 -8.23 14.29
CA LEU A 599 22.39 -7.81 14.74
C LEU A 599 21.51 -9.05 14.96
N PRO A 600 20.56 -9.02 15.91
CA PRO A 600 19.61 -10.09 16.12
C PRO A 600 18.80 -10.38 14.84
N GLU A 601 18.65 -11.66 14.52
CA GLU A 601 17.90 -12.07 13.34
C GLU A 601 16.39 -12.06 13.58
N GLU A 602 15.62 -11.71 12.55
CA GLU A 602 14.15 -11.60 12.64
C GLU A 602 13.44 -12.96 12.64
N ASP A 603 13.94 -13.93 11.87
CA ASP A 603 13.24 -15.19 11.56
C ASP A 603 14.17 -16.41 11.58
N SER A 604 13.61 -17.57 11.95
CA SER A 604 14.32 -18.84 12.12
C SER A 604 14.72 -19.50 10.80
N VAL A 605 14.17 -19.06 9.66
CA VAL A 605 14.62 -19.50 8.33
C VAL A 605 16.13 -19.24 8.15
N SER A 606 16.63 -18.16 8.74
CA SER A 606 18.03 -17.75 8.73
C SER A 606 18.96 -18.70 9.50
N LEU A 607 18.45 -19.40 10.54
CA LEU A 607 19.20 -20.44 11.26
C LEU A 607 19.64 -21.58 10.33
N LYS A 608 18.84 -21.89 9.30
CA LYS A 608 19.13 -22.97 8.35
C LYS A 608 20.25 -22.59 7.38
N SER A 609 20.37 -21.31 6.98
CA SER A 609 21.48 -20.82 6.16
C SER A 609 22.82 -20.79 6.91
N HIS A 610 22.82 -20.59 8.23
CA HIS A 610 24.04 -20.62 9.06
C HIS A 610 24.65 -22.02 9.23
N ARG A 611 23.91 -23.09 8.88
CA ARG A 611 24.42 -24.47 8.84
C ARG A 611 25.58 -24.64 7.85
N GLU A 612 25.60 -23.85 6.77
CA GLU A 612 26.59 -24.01 5.69
C GLU A 612 27.88 -23.22 5.97
N ALA A 613 27.78 -22.05 6.61
CA ALA A 613 28.94 -21.16 6.88
C ALA A 613 29.84 -21.64 8.04
N SER A 614 29.30 -22.46 8.95
CA SER A 614 30.03 -23.00 10.11
C SER A 614 30.98 -24.18 9.76
N SER A 615 31.15 -24.47 8.46
CA SER A 615 32.03 -25.53 7.95
C SER A 615 33.44 -25.06 7.55
N SER A 616 33.74 -23.75 7.59
CA SER A 616 35.04 -23.24 7.14
C SER A 616 35.68 -22.25 8.12
N GLN A 617 36.90 -22.58 8.53
CA GLN A 617 37.82 -21.94 9.48
C GLN A 617 37.61 -22.34 10.96
N GLN A 618 38.47 -23.25 11.42
CA GLN A 618 38.77 -23.42 12.83
C GLN A 618 40.29 -23.47 13.02
N ASP A 619 40.81 -22.45 13.72
CA ASP A 619 42.09 -22.52 14.42
C ASP A 619 41.95 -23.49 15.61
N ASP A 620 42.98 -24.29 15.86
CA ASP A 620 43.13 -25.23 17.00
C ASP A 620 43.26 -24.52 18.37
N LYS A 621 42.31 -23.65 18.73
CA LYS A 621 42.21 -23.10 20.10
C LYS A 621 41.15 -23.84 20.91
N VAL A 622 41.48 -24.06 22.18
CA VAL A 622 40.60 -24.58 23.22
C VAL A 622 39.29 -23.76 23.23
N SER A 623 38.16 -24.37 22.91
CA SER A 623 36.86 -23.69 22.77
C SER A 623 35.74 -24.39 23.54
N VAL A 624 34.86 -23.62 24.18
CA VAL A 624 33.61 -24.12 24.77
C VAL A 624 32.62 -24.45 23.65
N ASP A 625 32.39 -25.74 23.40
CA ASP A 625 31.36 -26.26 22.48
C ASP A 625 29.95 -26.18 23.07
N VAL A 626 29.07 -25.43 22.40
CA VAL A 626 27.67 -25.21 22.77
C VAL A 626 26.76 -25.72 21.65
N ALA A 627 25.89 -26.66 21.96
CA ALA A 627 24.89 -27.20 21.04
C ALA A 627 23.51 -26.56 21.30
N LEU A 628 23.01 -25.75 20.36
CA LEU A 628 21.62 -25.27 20.35
C LEU A 628 20.73 -26.29 19.64
N VAL A 629 19.68 -26.74 20.32
CA VAL A 629 18.68 -27.65 19.72
C VAL A 629 17.73 -26.88 18.78
N ASP A 630 17.66 -27.32 17.52
CA ASP A 630 16.79 -26.76 16.48
C ASP A 630 15.36 -27.34 16.55
N LEU A 631 14.55 -26.81 17.46
CA LEU A 631 13.17 -27.27 17.61
C LEU A 631 12.29 -26.84 16.41
N PRO A 632 11.38 -27.69 15.91
CA PRO A 632 10.46 -27.33 14.83
C PRO A 632 9.63 -26.07 15.09
N HIS A 633 9.24 -25.83 16.35
CA HIS A 633 8.50 -24.65 16.77
C HIS A 633 9.33 -23.74 17.69
N ILE A 634 10.65 -23.66 17.43
CA ILE A 634 11.58 -22.80 18.18
C ILE A 634 11.08 -21.34 18.23
N ALA A 635 11.17 -20.75 19.42
CA ALA A 635 10.81 -19.37 19.68
C ALA A 635 11.95 -18.64 20.40
N ASN A 636 12.16 -17.38 20.03
CA ASN A 636 13.16 -16.49 20.63
C ASN A 636 14.59 -17.05 20.55
N PHE A 637 14.94 -17.75 19.46
CA PHE A 637 16.28 -18.35 19.29
C PHE A 637 17.44 -17.35 19.46
N THR A 638 17.17 -16.06 19.31
CA THR A 638 18.11 -14.96 19.58
C THR A 638 18.67 -14.93 21.02
N ASP A 639 18.11 -15.70 21.97
CA ASP A 639 18.65 -15.83 23.34
C ASP A 639 20.10 -16.30 23.38
N VAL A 640 20.59 -16.95 22.32
CA VAL A 640 21.97 -17.43 22.21
C VAL A 640 22.88 -16.50 21.39
N ASP A 641 22.36 -15.42 20.82
CA ASP A 641 23.15 -14.46 20.04
C ASP A 641 24.36 -13.91 20.84
N PRO A 642 24.23 -13.59 22.14
CA PRO A 642 25.37 -13.15 22.94
C PRO A 642 26.50 -14.20 23.07
N LEU A 643 26.22 -15.48 22.84
CA LEU A 643 27.25 -16.53 22.86
C LEU A 643 28.07 -16.56 21.56
N ARG A 644 27.53 -16.04 20.44
CA ARG A 644 28.22 -16.01 19.15
C ARG A 644 29.37 -15.03 19.08
N ILE A 645 29.34 -13.98 19.91
CA ILE A 645 30.38 -12.96 19.96
C ILE A 645 31.58 -13.35 20.85
N GLU A 646 31.46 -14.46 21.59
CA GLU A 646 32.53 -14.95 22.45
C GLU A 646 33.60 -15.66 21.61
N PRO A 647 34.87 -15.20 21.64
CA PRO A 647 35.91 -15.64 20.71
C PRO A 647 36.37 -17.10 20.93
N ASP A 648 36.07 -17.69 22.08
CA ASP A 648 36.40 -19.06 22.46
C ASP A 648 35.15 -19.95 22.61
N VAL A 649 33.98 -19.51 22.15
CA VAL A 649 32.76 -20.30 22.17
C VAL A 649 32.45 -20.77 20.75
N ARG A 650 32.28 -22.08 20.59
CA ARG A 650 31.76 -22.68 19.37
C ARG A 650 30.28 -22.95 19.56
N LEU A 651 29.42 -22.12 18.96
CA LEU A 651 27.99 -22.39 18.89
C LEU A 651 27.65 -23.18 17.62
N ARG A 652 27.02 -24.34 17.79
CA ARG A 652 26.52 -25.16 16.68
C ARG A 652 25.05 -25.52 16.89
N VAL A 653 24.32 -25.63 15.79
CA VAL A 653 22.90 -25.99 15.79
C VAL A 653 22.78 -27.50 15.55
N VAL A 654 21.97 -28.20 16.35
CA VAL A 654 21.77 -29.65 16.28
C VAL A 654 20.30 -29.99 16.11
N ASP A 655 20.00 -30.93 15.20
CA ASP A 655 18.63 -31.31 14.83
C ASP A 655 18.36 -32.82 14.85
N ARG A 656 19.40 -33.64 15.08
CA ARG A 656 19.31 -35.10 15.14
C ARG A 656 20.32 -35.66 16.15
N GLY A 657 20.03 -36.82 16.72
CA GLY A 657 20.94 -37.48 17.68
C GLY A 657 22.34 -37.77 17.13
N GLU A 658 22.50 -37.88 15.80
CA GLU A 658 23.79 -38.09 15.13
C GLU A 658 24.67 -36.83 15.11
N SER A 659 24.07 -35.65 15.00
CA SER A 659 24.78 -34.36 15.00
C SER A 659 25.07 -33.85 16.42
N PHE A 660 24.61 -34.57 17.45
CA PHE A 660 24.74 -34.16 18.85
C PHE A 660 26.19 -34.06 19.33
N GLY A 661 27.07 -35.02 19.00
CA GLY A 661 28.47 -35.03 19.43
C GLY A 661 28.65 -35.08 20.96
N THR A 662 29.67 -34.43 21.49
CA THR A 662 29.95 -34.31 22.94
C THR A 662 30.05 -32.83 23.34
N PRO A 663 28.93 -32.09 23.34
CA PRO A 663 28.94 -30.67 23.68
C PRO A 663 29.23 -30.46 25.17
N HIS A 664 29.88 -29.35 25.50
CA HIS A 664 30.07 -28.95 26.89
C HIS A 664 28.78 -28.34 27.48
N VAL A 665 27.97 -27.70 26.62
CA VAL A 665 26.66 -27.13 26.97
C VAL A 665 25.65 -27.49 25.90
N VAL A 666 24.47 -27.95 26.32
CA VAL A 666 23.28 -28.08 25.46
C VAL A 666 22.27 -27.02 25.85
N ILE A 667 21.74 -26.31 24.85
CA ILE A 667 20.69 -25.31 25.04
C ILE A 667 19.38 -25.84 24.45
N LEU A 668 18.37 -26.00 25.31
CA LEU A 668 16.98 -26.23 24.95
C LEU A 668 16.26 -24.87 24.91
N PRO A 669 15.96 -24.33 23.71
CA PRO A 669 15.37 -23.01 23.57
C PRO A 669 13.88 -23.02 23.93
N GLY A 670 13.26 -21.83 23.88
CA GLY A 670 11.81 -21.70 23.98
C GLY A 670 11.09 -22.40 22.81
N SER A 671 9.88 -22.87 23.07
CA SER A 671 9.00 -23.51 22.08
C SER A 671 7.60 -22.90 22.14
N LYS A 672 6.88 -22.87 21.01
CA LYS A 672 5.45 -22.54 20.91
C LYS A 672 4.52 -23.74 20.91
N ASN A 673 5.08 -24.94 20.86
CA ASN A 673 4.32 -26.17 20.95
C ASN A 673 5.19 -27.22 21.66
N VAL A 674 5.19 -27.14 22.99
CA VAL A 674 6.10 -27.93 23.82
C VAL A 674 5.86 -29.43 23.65
N GLU A 675 4.60 -29.84 23.49
CA GLU A 675 4.26 -31.25 23.28
C GLU A 675 4.76 -31.77 21.93
N ALA A 676 4.50 -31.04 20.83
CA ALA A 676 4.94 -31.45 19.50
C ALA A 676 6.47 -31.51 19.42
N ASP A 677 7.15 -30.54 20.02
CA ASP A 677 8.62 -30.50 20.04
C ASP A 677 9.22 -31.57 20.95
N LEU A 678 8.57 -31.96 22.07
CA LEU A 678 8.97 -33.12 22.88
C LEU A 678 8.86 -34.43 22.11
N ARG A 679 7.78 -34.60 21.34
CA ARG A 679 7.60 -35.78 20.48
C ARG A 679 8.72 -35.84 19.44
N TRP A 680 8.99 -34.72 18.78
CA TRP A 680 10.06 -34.61 17.80
C TRP A 680 11.46 -34.85 18.40
N LEU A 681 11.73 -34.37 19.62
CA LEU A 681 12.98 -34.64 20.33
C LEU A 681 13.24 -36.13 20.54
N ARG A 682 12.18 -36.90 20.84
CA ARG A 682 12.25 -38.37 20.97
C ARG A 682 12.42 -39.04 19.61
N GLU A 683 11.65 -38.63 18.61
CA GLU A 683 11.70 -39.20 17.26
C GLU A 683 13.07 -38.94 16.57
N SER A 684 13.70 -37.81 16.86
CA SER A 684 15.03 -37.44 16.33
C SER A 684 16.20 -38.09 17.09
N GLY A 685 15.93 -38.77 18.21
CA GLY A 685 16.94 -39.35 19.11
C GLY A 685 17.71 -38.34 19.95
N LEU A 686 17.34 -37.06 19.92
CA LEU A 686 17.99 -36.01 20.71
C LEU A 686 17.63 -36.08 22.19
N ALA A 687 16.40 -36.48 22.53
CA ALA A 687 15.96 -36.63 23.91
C ALA A 687 16.85 -37.61 24.69
N GLU A 688 17.11 -38.79 24.12
CA GLU A 688 17.95 -39.82 24.71
C GLU A 688 19.38 -39.34 24.88
N ARG A 689 19.95 -38.68 23.86
CA ARG A 689 21.31 -38.13 23.90
C ARG A 689 21.49 -37.07 24.98
N ILE A 690 20.55 -36.14 25.11
CA ILE A 690 20.59 -35.09 26.14
C ILE A 690 20.53 -35.71 27.54
N VAL A 691 19.63 -36.66 27.75
CA VAL A 691 19.47 -37.33 29.05
C VAL A 691 20.70 -38.16 29.40
N GLU A 692 21.26 -38.91 28.46
CA GLU A 692 22.46 -39.73 28.64
C GLU A 692 23.69 -38.85 28.97
N ALA A 693 23.95 -37.83 28.15
CA ALA A 693 25.09 -36.93 28.34
C ALA A 693 25.03 -36.21 29.70
N TYR A 694 23.85 -35.76 30.13
CA TYR A 694 23.69 -35.16 31.45
C TYR A 694 23.94 -36.18 32.58
N ARG A 695 23.35 -37.39 32.50
CA ARG A 695 23.49 -38.42 33.54
C ARG A 695 24.93 -38.94 33.69
N HIS A 696 25.71 -38.94 32.62
CA HIS A 696 27.13 -39.27 32.66
C HIS A 696 28.02 -38.09 33.09
N GLY A 697 27.45 -36.90 33.31
CA GLY A 697 28.20 -35.70 33.70
C GLY A 697 29.01 -35.08 32.57
N GLU A 698 28.66 -35.38 31.32
CA GLU A 698 29.40 -35.01 30.10
C GLU A 698 28.97 -33.67 29.51
N THR A 699 27.92 -33.03 30.03
CA THR A 699 27.43 -31.71 29.55
C THR A 699 26.77 -30.91 30.67
N PHE A 700 26.72 -29.59 30.50
CA PHE A 700 25.72 -28.71 31.14
C PHE A 700 24.46 -28.64 30.26
N VAL A 701 23.32 -28.33 30.87
CA VAL A 701 22.05 -28.12 30.18
C VAL A 701 21.49 -26.76 30.57
N VAL A 702 21.21 -25.92 29.59
CA VAL A 702 20.48 -24.66 29.76
C VAL A 702 19.13 -24.79 29.08
N ALA A 703 18.07 -24.42 29.77
CA ALA A 703 16.74 -24.51 29.20
C ALA A 703 15.93 -23.23 29.45
N VAL A 704 15.34 -22.68 28.40
CA VAL A 704 14.63 -21.39 28.45
C VAL A 704 13.16 -21.59 28.09
N CYS A 705 12.26 -21.05 28.90
CA CYS A 705 10.81 -21.05 28.70
C CYS A 705 10.26 -22.45 28.38
N GLY A 706 9.79 -22.71 27.15
CA GLY A 706 9.34 -24.05 26.74
C GLY A 706 10.38 -25.14 27.02
N GLY A 707 11.67 -24.87 26.85
CA GLY A 707 12.74 -25.80 27.21
C GLY A 707 12.76 -26.16 28.69
N LEU A 708 12.51 -25.20 29.60
CA LEU A 708 12.39 -25.48 31.04
C LEU A 708 11.26 -26.47 31.30
N GLN A 709 10.14 -26.30 30.60
CA GLN A 709 8.97 -27.17 30.74
C GLN A 709 9.30 -28.59 30.26
N MET A 710 10.03 -28.72 29.14
CA MET A 710 10.49 -30.00 28.60
C MET A 710 11.38 -30.78 29.57
N LEU A 711 12.21 -30.10 30.36
CA LEU A 711 13.08 -30.76 31.35
C LEU A 711 12.33 -31.39 32.52
N GLY A 712 11.08 -30.97 32.76
CA GLY A 712 10.27 -31.43 33.88
C GLY A 712 9.82 -32.88 33.79
N CYS A 713 9.12 -33.32 34.83
CA CYS A 713 8.48 -34.64 34.87
C CYS A 713 7.17 -34.64 34.09
N ARG A 714 6.37 -33.58 34.22
CA ARG A 714 4.98 -33.54 33.74
C ARG A 714 4.61 -32.16 33.23
N ILE A 715 3.88 -32.12 32.13
CA ILE A 715 3.29 -30.92 31.53
C ILE A 715 1.80 -31.19 31.33
N ARG A 716 0.94 -30.29 31.82
CA ARG A 716 -0.51 -30.40 31.68
C ARG A 716 -1.08 -29.17 30.99
N ASP A 717 -1.82 -29.40 29.90
CA ASP A 717 -2.58 -28.36 29.21
C ASP A 717 -4.09 -28.58 29.39
N GLY A 718 -4.57 -28.31 30.62
CA GLY A 718 -5.98 -28.48 30.96
C GLY A 718 -6.92 -27.45 30.32
N VAL A 719 -6.37 -26.41 29.70
CA VAL A 719 -7.10 -25.29 29.08
C VAL A 719 -7.01 -25.28 27.55
N GLY A 720 -6.20 -26.16 26.95
CA GLY A 720 -6.07 -26.32 25.51
C GLY A 720 -5.40 -25.14 24.81
N VAL A 721 -4.35 -24.58 25.42
CA VAL A 721 -3.63 -23.41 24.89
C VAL A 721 -2.71 -23.78 23.72
N GLU A 722 -1.96 -24.89 23.83
CA GLU A 722 -1.01 -25.35 22.81
C GLU A 722 -1.40 -26.71 22.20
N SER A 723 -2.05 -27.59 22.97
CA SER A 723 -2.38 -28.94 22.49
C SER A 723 -3.78 -29.42 22.85
N HIS A 724 -4.22 -30.47 22.15
CA HIS A 724 -5.48 -31.15 22.42
C HIS A 724 -5.34 -32.27 23.47
N ASN A 725 -4.11 -32.63 23.85
CA ASN A 725 -3.85 -33.64 24.86
C ASN A 725 -3.72 -32.95 26.22
N ALA A 726 -4.48 -33.41 27.21
CA ALA A 726 -4.46 -32.78 28.53
C ALA A 726 -3.11 -32.92 29.25
N GLU A 727 -2.23 -33.82 28.82
CA GLU A 727 -0.99 -34.14 29.53
C GLU A 727 0.10 -34.77 28.68
N ALA A 728 1.36 -34.38 28.94
CA ALA A 728 2.57 -34.96 28.37
C ALA A 728 3.65 -35.19 29.45
N ALA A 729 4.42 -36.28 29.30
CA ALA A 729 5.61 -36.52 30.10
C ALA A 729 6.80 -35.73 29.52
N GLY A 730 7.54 -35.03 30.37
CA GLY A 730 8.78 -34.35 29.97
C GLY A 730 9.98 -35.31 29.90
N LEU A 731 11.20 -34.77 29.92
CA LEU A 731 12.46 -35.53 29.93
C LEU A 731 12.80 -36.08 31.33
N GLY A 732 12.16 -35.56 32.38
CA GLY A 732 12.36 -36.03 33.76
C GLY A 732 13.78 -35.76 34.29
N LEU A 733 14.42 -34.68 33.83
CA LEU A 733 15.76 -34.28 34.28
C LEU A 733 15.72 -33.38 35.51
N LEU A 734 14.62 -32.66 35.71
CA LEU A 734 14.32 -31.92 36.93
C LEU A 734 12.92 -32.31 37.45
N PRO A 735 12.69 -32.37 38.78
CA PRO A 735 11.37 -32.59 39.39
C PRO A 735 10.46 -31.36 39.26
N LEU A 736 10.23 -30.91 38.02
CA LEU A 736 9.36 -29.79 37.67
C LEU A 736 8.02 -30.31 37.16
N ASN A 737 6.93 -29.68 37.59
CA ASN A 737 5.60 -29.91 37.04
C ASN A 737 5.06 -28.60 36.49
N THR A 738 4.66 -28.59 35.23
CA THR A 738 4.16 -27.39 34.55
C THR A 738 2.67 -27.55 34.25
N GLU A 739 1.87 -26.55 34.64
CA GLU A 739 0.46 -26.45 34.28
C GLU A 739 0.22 -25.20 33.44
N TYR A 740 -0.44 -25.33 32.29
CA TYR A 740 -0.79 -24.19 31.45
C TYR A 740 -1.94 -23.40 32.06
N ALA A 741 -1.78 -22.08 32.07
CA ALA A 741 -2.82 -21.13 32.40
C ALA A 741 -3.41 -20.50 31.13
N ALA A 742 -4.71 -20.16 31.17
CA ALA A 742 -5.37 -19.46 30.07
C ALA A 742 -4.75 -18.06 29.83
N GLU A 743 -4.39 -17.38 30.91
CA GLU A 743 -3.69 -16.09 30.86
C GLU A 743 -2.18 -16.28 30.66
N LYS A 744 -1.61 -15.42 29.84
CA LYS A 744 -0.19 -15.40 29.51
C LYS A 744 0.56 -14.47 30.45
N GLU A 745 1.69 -14.92 30.98
CA GLU A 745 2.64 -14.06 31.69
C GLU A 745 3.44 -13.27 30.65
N LEU A 746 3.36 -11.94 30.72
CA LEU A 746 4.06 -10.98 29.86
C LEU A 746 4.71 -9.92 30.74
N VAL A 747 5.96 -10.15 31.14
CA VAL A 747 6.66 -9.28 32.10
C VAL A 747 8.06 -8.93 31.61
N ALA A 748 8.35 -7.63 31.48
CA ALA A 748 9.72 -7.15 31.41
C ALA A 748 10.35 -7.33 32.80
N ALA A 749 11.37 -8.18 32.92
CA ALA A 749 11.83 -8.71 34.19
C ALA A 749 13.28 -8.32 34.50
N GLN A 750 13.50 -7.93 35.76
CA GLN A 750 14.83 -7.88 36.36
C GLN A 750 14.90 -8.98 37.42
N ALA A 751 15.90 -9.86 37.28
CA ALA A 751 16.07 -11.01 38.15
C ALA A 751 17.50 -11.09 38.67
N ARG A 752 17.71 -11.83 39.75
CA ARG A 752 19.02 -12.11 40.31
C ARG A 752 19.30 -13.60 40.21
N HIS A 753 20.46 -13.95 39.66
CA HIS A 753 20.97 -15.31 39.77
C HIS A 753 21.57 -15.51 41.16
N VAL A 754 21.00 -16.44 41.93
CA VAL A 754 21.21 -16.56 43.38
C VAL A 754 22.67 -16.81 43.73
N ASP A 755 23.33 -17.76 43.06
CA ASP A 755 24.69 -18.17 43.43
C ASP A 755 25.76 -17.17 43.00
N SER A 756 25.59 -16.54 41.83
CA SER A 756 26.51 -15.50 41.38
C SER A 756 26.25 -14.12 42.02
N GLY A 757 25.04 -13.90 42.55
CA GLY A 757 24.55 -12.59 42.97
C GLY A 757 24.30 -11.59 41.83
N ILE A 758 24.55 -11.95 40.58
CA ILE A 758 24.47 -11.07 39.40
C ILE A 758 23.01 -10.79 39.05
N VAL A 759 22.73 -9.53 38.72
CA VAL A 759 21.42 -9.08 38.27
C VAL A 759 21.33 -9.19 36.75
N ILE A 760 20.36 -9.97 36.28
CA ILE A 760 20.08 -10.25 34.87
C ILE A 760 18.83 -9.47 34.48
N ARG A 761 18.83 -8.91 33.27
CA ARG A 761 17.66 -8.24 32.67
C ARG A 761 17.16 -9.04 31.49
N GLY A 762 15.85 -9.14 31.35
CA GLY A 762 15.22 -9.94 30.33
C GLY A 762 13.71 -9.79 30.35
N TYR A 763 13.00 -10.81 29.88
CA TYR A 763 11.55 -10.83 29.93
C TYR A 763 10.98 -12.24 30.03
N GLU A 764 9.76 -12.34 30.55
CA GLU A 764 8.98 -13.57 30.65
C GLU A 764 7.84 -13.52 29.61
N ILE A 765 7.69 -14.60 28.84
CA ILE A 765 6.63 -14.75 27.84
C ILE A 765 6.15 -16.20 27.74
N HIS A 766 5.24 -16.58 28.64
CA HIS A 766 4.84 -17.99 28.78
C HIS A 766 3.43 -18.14 29.33
N HIS A 767 2.82 -19.30 29.05
CA HIS A 767 1.54 -19.71 29.66
C HIS A 767 1.73 -20.71 30.81
N GLY A 768 2.90 -21.35 30.88
CA GLY A 768 3.16 -22.42 31.83
C GLY A 768 3.52 -21.89 33.21
N ARG A 769 2.85 -22.41 34.25
CA ARG A 769 3.22 -22.18 35.64
C ARG A 769 3.90 -23.43 36.16
N THR A 770 5.17 -23.30 36.52
CA THR A 770 5.98 -24.45 36.98
C THR A 770 6.14 -24.44 38.48
N SER A 771 5.73 -25.54 39.11
CA SER A 771 6.11 -25.88 40.48
C SER A 771 7.38 -26.73 40.49
N ALA A 772 8.24 -26.45 41.47
CA ALA A 772 9.54 -27.10 41.62
C ALA A 772 9.66 -27.60 43.06
N GLU A 773 9.11 -28.79 43.33
CA GLU A 773 9.16 -29.37 44.67
C GLU A 773 10.59 -29.85 44.97
N GLY A 774 11.18 -29.34 46.05
CA GLY A 774 12.50 -29.76 46.53
C GLY A 774 13.69 -29.21 45.74
N LEU A 775 13.49 -28.29 44.79
CA LEU A 775 14.58 -27.60 44.08
C LEU A 775 14.85 -26.23 44.68
N ARG A 776 16.12 -25.83 44.65
CA ARG A 776 16.54 -24.50 45.03
C ARG A 776 16.26 -23.52 43.88
N PRO A 777 15.63 -22.35 44.15
CA PRO A 777 15.56 -21.28 43.17
C PRO A 777 16.95 -20.83 42.73
N ALA A 778 17.20 -20.80 41.43
CA ALA A 778 18.45 -20.34 40.84
C ALA A 778 18.34 -18.91 40.31
N ILE A 779 17.18 -18.54 39.77
CA ILE A 779 16.89 -17.19 39.28
C ILE A 779 15.61 -16.70 39.96
N VAL A 780 15.73 -15.56 40.64
CA VAL A 780 14.64 -14.97 41.42
C VAL A 780 14.40 -13.55 40.94
N ARG A 781 13.15 -13.24 40.57
CA ARG A 781 12.74 -11.90 40.16
C ARG A 781 12.86 -10.91 41.31
N SER A 782 12.94 -9.62 40.99
CA SER A 782 13.05 -8.55 42.00
C SER A 782 11.95 -8.53 43.06
N ASP A 783 10.77 -9.10 42.78
CA ASP A 783 9.65 -9.24 43.72
C ASP A 783 9.71 -10.52 44.58
N GLY A 784 10.77 -11.32 44.45
CA GLY A 784 10.97 -12.56 45.19
C GLY A 784 10.40 -13.82 44.50
N THR A 785 9.77 -13.68 43.33
CA THR A 785 9.22 -14.82 42.58
C THR A 785 10.33 -15.69 41.97
N PRO A 786 10.38 -17.01 42.24
CA PRO A 786 11.27 -17.93 41.54
C PRO A 786 10.86 -18.09 40.08
N ILE A 787 11.78 -17.82 39.16
CA ILE A 787 11.56 -17.94 37.71
C ILE A 787 12.62 -18.81 37.03
N GLY A 788 13.51 -19.42 37.81
CA GLY A 788 14.47 -20.40 37.32
C GLY A 788 14.99 -21.29 38.43
N TYR A 789 15.38 -22.50 38.03
CA TYR A 789 15.73 -23.61 38.89
C TYR A 789 17.02 -24.26 38.42
N GLU A 790 17.78 -24.79 39.36
CA GLU A 790 19.06 -25.46 39.09
C GLU A 790 19.04 -26.87 39.68
N SER A 791 19.74 -27.81 39.02
CA SER A 791 19.93 -29.17 39.54
C SER A 791 20.83 -29.18 40.78
N GLY A 792 20.73 -30.22 41.62
CA GLY A 792 21.55 -30.31 42.84
C GLY A 792 23.06 -30.40 42.60
N ASP A 793 23.49 -30.85 41.41
CA ASP A 793 24.89 -30.86 40.95
C ASP A 793 25.28 -29.58 40.20
N GLY A 794 24.35 -28.66 39.99
CA GLY A 794 24.56 -27.40 39.30
C GLY A 794 24.71 -27.48 37.79
N ARG A 795 24.53 -28.66 37.17
CA ARG A 795 24.76 -28.83 35.73
C ARG A 795 23.57 -28.44 34.86
N ILE A 796 22.36 -28.33 35.43
CA ILE A 796 21.17 -27.85 34.74
C ILE A 796 20.79 -26.46 35.24
N LEU A 797 20.63 -25.50 34.34
CA LEU A 797 19.99 -24.21 34.61
C LEU A 797 18.76 -24.05 33.73
N ALA A 798 17.57 -24.06 34.35
CA ALA A 798 16.30 -23.89 33.64
C ALA A 798 15.64 -22.57 34.06
N THR A 799 15.14 -21.75 33.14
CA THR A 799 14.46 -20.49 33.49
C THR A 799 13.37 -20.08 32.52
N TYR A 800 12.40 -19.31 32.99
CA TYR A 800 11.43 -18.58 32.17
C TYR A 800 11.95 -17.27 31.59
N LEU A 801 13.14 -16.81 32.04
CA LEU A 801 13.72 -15.54 31.63
C LEU A 801 14.42 -15.65 30.26
N HIS A 802 13.85 -15.03 29.24
CA HIS A 802 14.51 -14.76 27.96
C HIS A 802 15.55 -13.62 28.10
N GLY A 803 16.58 -13.61 27.26
CA GLY A 803 17.72 -12.69 27.37
C GLY A 803 18.72 -13.07 28.45
N LEU A 804 18.76 -14.36 28.85
CA LEU A 804 19.61 -14.86 29.94
C LEU A 804 21.10 -14.47 29.77
N PHE A 805 21.62 -14.56 28.56
CA PHE A 805 23.03 -14.27 28.23
C PHE A 805 23.28 -12.83 27.77
N ASP A 806 22.25 -11.97 27.71
CA ASP A 806 22.38 -10.57 27.31
C ASP A 806 23.19 -9.78 28.36
N THR A 807 23.15 -10.20 29.62
CA THR A 807 23.96 -9.60 30.69
C THR A 807 25.37 -10.19 30.67
N ASP A 808 26.34 -9.41 30.16
CA ASP A 808 27.75 -9.82 30.01
C ASP A 808 28.33 -10.45 31.29
N ALA A 809 28.09 -9.86 32.46
CA ALA A 809 28.61 -10.37 33.73
C ALA A 809 28.13 -11.81 34.01
N PHE A 810 26.85 -12.10 33.73
CA PHE A 810 26.29 -13.43 33.92
C PHE A 810 26.81 -14.40 32.85
N ARG A 811 26.85 -13.98 31.58
CA ARG A 811 27.35 -14.79 30.47
C ARG A 811 28.80 -15.25 30.72
N HIS A 812 29.69 -14.32 31.08
CA HIS A 812 31.08 -14.65 31.41
C HIS A 812 31.16 -15.59 32.62
N TRP A 813 30.44 -15.29 33.71
CA TRP A 813 30.41 -16.14 34.91
C TRP A 813 29.97 -17.58 34.58
N TYR A 814 28.94 -17.74 33.75
CA TYR A 814 28.43 -19.05 33.35
C TYR A 814 29.46 -19.80 32.49
N LEU A 815 30.07 -19.13 31.51
CA LEU A 815 31.09 -19.74 30.65
C LEU A 815 32.36 -20.12 31.43
N ASP A 816 32.78 -19.33 32.41
CA ASP A 816 33.93 -19.66 33.28
C ASP A 816 33.69 -20.92 34.10
N ARG A 817 32.46 -21.12 34.56
CA ARG A 817 32.05 -22.36 35.24
C ARG A 817 32.17 -23.57 34.31
N VAL A 818 31.75 -23.43 33.05
CA VAL A 818 31.91 -24.48 32.03
C VAL A 818 33.40 -24.72 31.78
N ARG A 819 34.22 -23.69 31.58
CA ARG A 819 35.67 -23.83 31.38
C ARG A 819 36.35 -24.57 32.53
N ALA A 820 35.98 -24.26 33.78
CA ALA A 820 36.50 -24.92 34.96
C ALA A 820 36.17 -26.42 35.00
N ALA A 821 34.97 -26.81 34.57
CA ALA A 821 34.54 -28.21 34.56
C ALA A 821 35.29 -29.09 33.55
N TRP A 822 35.79 -28.52 32.44
CA TRP A 822 36.57 -29.23 31.41
C TRP A 822 38.06 -28.86 31.37
N GLY A 823 38.55 -28.12 32.36
CA GLY A 823 39.97 -27.74 32.42
C GLY A 823 40.42 -26.88 31.23
N LEU A 824 39.51 -26.11 30.63
CA LEU A 824 39.75 -25.31 29.41
C LEU A 824 40.57 -24.02 29.68
N GLY A 825 41.01 -23.81 30.93
CA GLY A 825 41.77 -22.64 31.37
C GLY A 825 40.88 -21.43 31.67
N ASP A 826 41.28 -20.64 32.68
CA ASP A 826 40.57 -19.41 33.06
C ASP A 826 40.90 -18.26 32.10
N LEU A 827 39.87 -17.59 31.59
CA LEU A 827 40.04 -16.38 30.81
C LEU A 827 39.94 -15.19 31.76
N ASN A 828 41.07 -14.85 32.39
CA ASN A 828 41.24 -13.82 33.43
C ASN A 828 40.68 -12.38 33.15
N ARG A 829 39.92 -12.12 32.06
CA ARG A 829 39.25 -10.83 31.74
C ARG A 829 38.00 -11.01 30.84
N PRO A 830 36.97 -10.15 30.97
CA PRO A 830 35.88 -10.02 29.99
C PRO A 830 36.43 -9.75 28.59
N ARG A 831 35.96 -10.46 27.56
CA ARG A 831 36.47 -10.31 26.17
C ARG A 831 35.45 -9.77 25.19
N ALA A 832 34.16 -10.00 25.41
CA ALA A 832 33.11 -9.57 24.51
C ALA A 832 32.06 -8.75 25.28
N VAL A 833 31.70 -7.59 24.75
CA VAL A 833 30.57 -6.78 25.24
C VAL A 833 29.44 -6.98 24.24
N TYR A 834 28.29 -7.44 24.72
CA TYR A 834 27.13 -7.57 23.85
C TYR A 834 26.48 -6.20 23.67
N ASP A 835 26.89 -5.51 22.61
CA ASP A 835 26.34 -4.21 22.22
C ASP A 835 26.01 -4.18 20.72
N ILE A 836 24.74 -3.91 20.43
CA ILE A 836 24.23 -3.83 19.06
C ILE A 836 24.38 -2.42 18.47
N GLU A 837 24.69 -1.39 19.28
CA GLU A 837 24.84 -0.01 18.81
C GLU A 837 25.93 0.15 17.72
N PRO A 838 27.16 -0.39 17.89
CA PRO A 838 28.19 -0.30 16.85
C PRO A 838 27.79 -1.03 15.57
N ALA A 839 27.01 -2.11 15.67
CA ALA A 839 26.51 -2.84 14.52
C ALA A 839 25.43 -2.05 13.76
N LEU A 840 24.57 -1.33 14.48
CA LEU A 840 23.57 -0.42 13.91
C LEU A 840 24.23 0.79 13.23
N ASP A 841 25.25 1.39 13.86
CA ASP A 841 25.99 2.51 13.27
C ASP A 841 26.74 2.06 12.00
N ARG A 842 27.40 0.89 12.03
CA ARG A 842 28.03 0.31 10.83
C ARG A 842 27.02 0.03 9.72
N LEU A 843 25.85 -0.50 10.06
CA LEU A 843 24.78 -0.75 9.09
C LEU A 843 24.30 0.57 8.46
N ALA A 844 24.08 1.60 9.27
CA ALA A 844 23.71 2.93 8.82
C ALA A 844 24.75 3.51 7.86
N ASP A 845 26.04 3.43 8.20
CA ASP A 845 27.12 3.94 7.35
C ASP A 845 27.20 3.22 6.00
N ILE A 846 27.07 1.88 5.99
CA ILE A 846 27.11 1.13 4.75
C ILE A 846 25.91 1.50 3.87
N VAL A 847 24.70 1.56 4.43
CA VAL A 847 23.49 1.92 3.66
C VAL A 847 23.55 3.37 3.19
N ARG A 848 23.97 4.32 4.03
CA ARG A 848 24.17 5.72 3.68
C ARG A 848 25.14 5.89 2.50
N ASN A 849 26.23 5.13 2.49
CA ASN A 849 27.23 5.18 1.42
C ASN A 849 26.81 4.41 0.15
N SER A 850 25.79 3.56 0.24
CA SER A 850 25.32 2.74 -0.88
C SER A 850 24.12 3.33 -1.62
N LEU A 851 23.44 4.32 -1.03
CA LEU A 851 22.20 4.90 -1.54
C LEU A 851 22.31 6.42 -1.70
N ASP A 852 21.62 6.98 -2.69
CA ASP A 852 21.40 8.43 -2.81
C ASP A 852 20.43 8.93 -1.72
N MET A 853 20.96 9.20 -0.52
CA MET A 853 20.17 9.67 0.62
C MET A 853 19.64 11.10 0.43
N GLU A 854 20.31 11.94 -0.36
CA GLU A 854 19.79 13.29 -0.68
C GLU A 854 18.47 13.20 -1.44
N GLN A 855 18.38 12.27 -2.40
CA GLN A 855 17.15 12.00 -3.12
C GLN A 855 16.05 11.49 -2.20
N VAL A 856 16.38 10.62 -1.23
CA VAL A 856 15.45 10.14 -0.20
C VAL A 856 14.89 11.32 0.61
N PHE A 857 15.76 12.15 1.18
CA PHE A 857 15.34 13.29 2.00
C PHE A 857 14.48 14.28 1.20
N ARG A 858 14.87 14.59 -0.03
CA ARG A 858 14.10 15.46 -0.93
C ARG A 858 12.71 14.89 -1.22
N ARG A 859 12.59 13.59 -1.45
CA ARG A 859 11.30 12.91 -1.69
C ARG A 859 10.40 12.88 -0.46
N MET A 860 10.99 12.81 0.74
CA MET A 860 10.27 12.93 2.01
C MET A 860 9.88 14.38 2.35
N GLY A 861 10.44 15.38 1.65
CA GLY A 861 10.26 16.79 1.97
C GLY A 861 11.09 17.28 3.15
N LEU A 862 12.19 16.58 3.45
CA LEU A 862 13.22 16.96 4.41
C LEU A 862 14.30 17.83 3.74
N ARG A 863 15.04 18.60 4.54
CA ARG A 863 16.02 19.59 4.06
C ARG A 863 17.38 18.98 3.78
#